data_AF-A0A9D6QVF1-F1
#
_entry.id   AF-A0A9D6QVF1-F1
#
_cell.length_a   1.000
_cell.length_b   1.000
_cell.length_c   1.000
_cell.angle_alpha   90.00
_cell.angle_beta   90.00
_cell.angle_gamma   90.00
#
_symmetry.space_group_name_H-M   'P 1'
#
loop_
_entity.id
_entity.type
_entity.pdbx_description
1 polymer ?
#
loop_
_entity_poly.entity_id
_entity_poly.type
_entity_poly.pdbx_seq_one_letter_code
_entity_poly.pdbx_strand_id
1 'polypeptide(L)'
;MFRHPERAQRSLIRLEPCLTPETRATLYSLLRQSPDPDSALHYLDGFLSATGAPPGAGLPSGSRLHALLAVFAHSRFLADTLFQRPDLLGWALDKTELYRVLPAEECRADLGRLPLEQMDRSTVALELARFKRRHLLRIVLRDVLGLATLAEVALELSTLADTLLEAALERLYQELVLRHGHPRVDGRRQCEFAVLALGKLGGRELNYSSDIDLMYLFGGGGETDGPERITNKEFFIKLGNQITELLSANTTEGFCYRVDLRLRPEGRLGEVALSLSGAEDYYRRRARDWELQMLIKARAAAGSQELGRCFLDFVEPLIYKTTTDFSAIESVSEARQRIHEKLHRRVPSGLNVKLSRGGIRDIEFLVQCLQRLYGGRDPWVRQGGTLFAMHRLRDKGYLAARDYARLTGAYQFLRTLEHRLQMEHERQTHTLPQREEALETLAAKMGVWSGSGPWSAEELLEETRRHLREVSAIYDRVIHGHGPSAQSSSEAVSLFQLEMETPEDASEWSEQAQLRYIESKAPELAARLAAASPRRGRRLFQHFLARVIAMPEILAAMEQKPELLGLAADLFECSPFFAEWLIRNPEQIHELLEMAAFGPTGQQAELFELAPDHRPRDNPELEHLIRTQASATEKSAWLRRFYRRQMLRIQTESICRCSPIFSVLDQTTELADCVVRAAYQIALDEVLRSGATVPKGAGGPGYPSRSNAKELYRDPMHVVALGRLGMREFDLGSDADLVFIIPDPARPDLPFWTRVAERMIDVLSSYTGEGVIFSIDTRLRPLGREGELVQTEDHYTKY
;
A
#
# COMPACT_ATOMS: atom_id res chain seq x y z
N MET A 1 9.19 11.83 40.75
CA MET A 1 10.50 12.48 41.00
C MET A 1 10.99 12.98 39.64
N PHE A 2 11.51 14.21 39.54
CA PHE A 2 12.00 14.75 38.26
C PHE A 2 13.21 13.97 37.76
N ARG A 3 13.24 13.65 36.48
CA ARG A 3 14.37 12.96 35.84
C ARG A 3 15.54 13.91 35.60
N HIS A 4 15.26 15.20 35.41
CA HIS A 4 16.24 16.27 35.21
C HIS A 4 16.13 17.31 36.33
N PRO A 5 16.55 16.98 37.57
CA PRO A 5 16.28 17.80 38.76
C PRO A 5 16.85 19.22 38.68
N GLU A 6 18.03 19.42 38.09
CA GLU A 6 18.63 20.75 37.93
C GLU A 6 17.79 21.64 36.99
N ARG A 7 17.29 21.09 35.89
CA ARG A 7 16.45 21.81 34.94
C ARG A 7 15.09 22.14 35.57
N ALA A 8 14.51 21.17 36.27
CA ALA A 8 13.27 21.38 37.01
C ALA A 8 13.42 22.47 38.08
N GLN A 9 14.53 22.48 38.84
CA GLN A 9 14.83 23.51 39.82
C GLN A 9 14.92 24.90 39.17
N ARG A 10 15.61 25.03 38.03
CA ARG A 10 15.69 26.30 37.28
C ARG A 10 14.32 26.81 36.83
N SER A 11 13.46 25.92 36.31
CA SER A 11 12.10 26.30 35.92
C SER A 11 11.24 26.67 37.13
N LEU A 12 11.33 25.94 38.25
CA LEU A 12 10.61 26.28 39.48
C LEU A 12 11.03 27.65 40.04
N ILE A 13 12.33 27.98 40.04
CA ILE A 13 12.83 29.29 40.47
C ILE A 13 12.24 30.41 39.61
N ARG A 14 12.15 30.20 38.28
CA ARG A 14 11.53 31.19 37.37
C ARG A 14 10.03 31.34 37.57
N LEU A 15 9.35 30.26 37.94
CA LEU A 15 7.90 30.25 38.20
C LEU A 15 7.53 30.81 39.58
N GLU A 16 8.47 30.82 40.54
CA GLU A 16 8.21 31.21 41.93
C GLU A 16 7.54 32.59 42.10
N PRO A 17 7.90 33.65 41.34
CA PRO A 17 7.21 34.94 41.42
C PRO A 17 5.74 34.91 40.96
N CYS A 18 5.32 33.86 40.25
CA CYS A 18 3.96 33.73 39.72
C CYS A 18 3.08 32.79 40.57
N LEU A 19 3.64 32.15 41.61
CA LEU A 19 2.97 31.11 42.41
C LEU A 19 2.42 31.67 43.73
N THR A 20 1.10 31.64 43.88
CA THR A 20 0.41 31.74 45.18
C THR A 20 0.53 30.44 45.99
N PRO A 21 0.35 30.44 47.32
CA PRO A 21 0.38 29.20 48.12
C PRO A 21 -0.57 28.11 47.61
N GLU A 22 -1.78 28.48 47.17
CA GLU A 22 -2.78 27.56 46.64
C GLU A 22 -2.38 26.99 45.27
N THR A 23 -1.93 27.85 44.34
CA THR A 23 -1.48 27.40 43.02
C THR A 23 -0.19 26.58 43.11
N ARG A 24 0.69 26.88 44.06
CA ARG A 24 1.90 26.10 44.37
C ARG A 24 1.54 24.68 44.80
N ALA A 25 0.65 24.54 45.78
CA ALA A 25 0.20 23.22 46.24
C ALA A 25 -0.46 22.43 45.09
N THR A 26 -1.31 23.09 44.30
CA THR A 26 -1.97 22.50 43.14
C THR A 26 -0.97 22.06 42.07
N LEU A 27 -0.01 22.91 41.70
CA LEU A 27 1.03 22.61 40.72
C LEU A 27 1.84 21.38 41.13
N TYR A 28 2.32 21.33 42.38
CA TYR A 28 3.08 20.16 42.85
C TYR A 28 2.24 18.89 42.88
N SER A 29 0.95 18.97 43.25
CA SER A 29 0.05 17.82 43.19
C SER A 29 -0.12 17.32 41.75
N LEU A 30 -0.36 18.22 40.80
CA LEU A 30 -0.55 17.87 39.39
C LEU A 30 0.74 17.34 38.76
N LEU A 31 1.89 17.92 39.07
CA LEU A 31 3.19 17.40 38.58
C LEU A 31 3.49 16.00 39.13
N ARG A 32 3.10 15.68 40.37
CA ARG A 32 3.25 14.31 40.89
C ARG A 32 2.37 13.28 40.16
N GLN A 33 1.24 13.71 39.62
CA GLN A 33 0.31 12.87 38.86
C GLN A 33 0.61 12.89 37.35
N SER A 34 1.46 13.80 36.88
CA SER A 34 1.82 13.93 35.47
C SER A 34 2.65 12.74 35.01
N PRO A 35 2.38 12.17 33.81
CA PRO A 35 3.20 11.11 33.24
C PRO A 35 4.58 11.61 32.77
N ASP A 36 4.73 12.92 32.56
CA ASP A 36 6.00 13.56 32.23
C ASP A 36 6.10 14.92 32.95
N PRO A 37 6.51 14.92 34.24
CA PRO A 37 6.59 16.14 35.02
C PRO A 37 7.69 17.10 34.53
N ASP A 38 8.77 16.56 33.94
CA ASP A 38 9.87 17.34 33.40
C ASP A 38 9.43 18.16 32.18
N SER A 39 8.75 17.51 31.22
CA SER A 39 8.19 18.21 30.05
C SER A 39 7.08 19.18 30.45
N ALA A 40 6.16 18.75 31.32
CA ALA A 40 5.04 19.59 31.76
C ALA A 40 5.52 20.89 32.41
N LEU A 41 6.53 20.82 33.28
CA LEU A 41 7.14 21.97 33.92
C LEU A 41 7.93 22.84 32.94
N HIS A 42 8.70 22.21 32.04
CA HIS A 42 9.50 22.94 31.06
C HIS A 42 8.63 23.78 30.12
N TYR A 43 7.56 23.21 29.59
CA TYR A 43 6.66 23.94 28.68
C TYR A 43 5.78 24.95 29.42
N LEU A 44 5.43 24.71 30.69
CA LEU A 44 4.74 25.72 31.51
C LEU A 44 5.57 26.99 31.70
N ASP A 45 6.86 26.83 31.99
CA ASP A 45 7.83 27.93 32.09
C ASP A 45 7.97 28.69 30.75
N GLY A 46 8.04 27.95 29.64
CA GLY A 46 8.03 28.53 28.29
C GLY A 46 6.73 29.29 27.96
N PHE A 47 5.57 28.76 28.35
CA PHE A 47 4.27 29.36 28.11
C PHE A 47 4.12 30.72 28.80
N LEU A 48 4.55 30.82 30.07
CA LEU A 48 4.50 32.09 30.81
C LEU A 48 5.47 33.12 30.23
N SER A 49 6.63 32.68 29.76
CA SER A 49 7.59 33.55 29.07
C SER A 49 7.02 34.08 27.76
N ALA A 50 6.34 33.23 26.97
CA ALA A 50 5.75 33.60 25.67
C ALA A 50 4.51 34.49 25.80
N THR A 51 3.69 34.31 26.84
CA THR A 51 2.47 35.10 27.06
C THR A 51 2.76 36.51 27.60
N GLY A 52 4.01 36.82 27.94
CA GLY A 52 4.39 38.12 28.48
C GLY A 52 3.70 38.45 29.81
N ALA A 53 3.27 37.43 30.55
CA ALA A 53 2.55 37.61 31.80
C ALA A 53 3.42 38.43 32.77
N PRO A 54 2.94 39.59 33.27
CA PRO A 54 3.76 40.42 34.16
C PRO A 54 4.12 39.63 35.43
N PRO A 55 5.28 39.92 36.05
CA PRO A 55 5.63 39.33 37.35
C PRO A 55 4.48 39.53 38.34
N GLY A 56 3.91 38.43 38.84
CA GLY A 56 2.74 38.45 39.73
C GLY A 56 1.37 38.27 39.08
N ALA A 57 1.27 38.07 37.75
CA ALA A 57 0.00 37.80 37.04
C ALA A 57 -0.72 36.52 37.49
N GLY A 58 -0.10 35.70 38.34
CA GLY A 58 -0.62 34.42 38.82
C GLY A 58 -0.62 33.35 37.74
N LEU A 59 -0.32 32.11 38.10
CA LEU A 59 -0.58 30.99 37.19
C LEU A 59 -2.09 30.86 36.93
N PRO A 60 -2.48 30.37 35.74
CA PRO A 60 -3.82 29.81 35.55
C PRO A 60 -4.12 28.86 36.70
N SER A 61 -5.32 28.94 37.28
CA SER A 61 -5.70 28.12 38.44
C SER A 61 -6.73 27.05 38.07
N GLY A 62 -6.88 26.04 38.92
CA GLY A 62 -7.88 24.99 38.79
C GLY A 62 -7.75 24.19 37.48
N SER A 63 -8.87 24.08 36.75
CA SER A 63 -8.96 23.27 35.52
C SER A 63 -8.05 23.74 34.40
N ARG A 64 -7.74 25.04 34.32
CA ARG A 64 -6.84 25.59 33.27
C ARG A 64 -5.40 25.11 33.46
N LEU A 65 -4.91 25.08 34.71
CA LEU A 65 -3.58 24.56 35.01
C LEU A 65 -3.47 23.07 34.69
N HIS A 66 -4.50 22.32 35.08
CA HIS A 66 -4.55 20.89 34.81
C HIS A 66 -4.52 20.60 33.31
N ALA A 67 -5.32 21.32 32.52
CA ALA A 67 -5.32 21.18 31.07
C ALA A 67 -3.98 21.53 30.42
N LEU A 68 -3.35 22.63 30.85
CA LEU A 68 -2.01 23.01 30.35
C LEU A 68 -0.98 21.93 30.63
N LEU A 69 -0.89 21.47 31.87
CA LEU A 69 0.05 20.42 32.25
C LEU A 69 -0.24 19.10 31.53
N ALA A 70 -1.52 18.76 31.31
CA ALA A 70 -1.91 17.59 30.55
C ALA A 70 -1.42 17.67 29.09
N VAL A 71 -1.63 18.81 28.41
CA VAL A 71 -1.12 19.01 27.04
C VAL A 71 0.41 18.96 27.02
N PHE A 72 1.07 19.68 27.91
CA PHE A 72 2.53 19.77 27.95
C PHE A 72 3.24 18.46 28.31
N ALA A 73 2.58 17.58 29.07
CA ALA A 73 3.09 16.24 29.35
C ALA A 73 2.97 15.29 28.15
N HIS A 74 2.00 15.52 27.26
CA HIS A 74 1.65 14.57 26.19
C HIS A 74 2.09 15.00 24.79
N SER A 75 2.07 16.30 24.50
CA SER A 75 2.21 16.81 23.14
C SER A 75 3.07 18.07 23.07
N ARG A 76 4.24 17.93 22.44
CA ARG A 76 5.15 19.05 22.18
C ARG A 76 4.59 20.03 21.15
N PHE A 77 4.02 19.52 20.06
CA PHE A 77 3.56 20.40 18.97
C PHE A 77 2.34 21.24 19.38
N LEU A 78 1.47 20.71 20.27
CA LEU A 78 0.39 21.49 20.87
C LEU A 78 0.90 22.47 21.93
N ALA A 79 2.01 22.16 22.61
CA ALA A 79 2.67 23.13 23.48
C ALA A 79 3.14 24.35 22.68
N ASP A 80 3.82 24.11 21.54
CA ASP A 80 4.26 25.17 20.62
C ASP A 80 3.07 25.97 20.06
N THR A 81 1.94 25.30 19.80
CA THR A 81 0.69 25.95 19.37
C THR A 81 0.14 26.88 20.46
N LEU A 82 0.14 26.45 21.73
CA LEU A 82 -0.31 27.27 22.85
C LEU A 82 0.63 28.45 23.13
N PHE A 83 1.93 28.34 22.81
CA PHE A 83 2.85 29.47 22.91
C PHE A 83 2.50 30.58 21.93
N GLN A 84 2.08 30.20 20.72
CA GLN A 84 1.71 31.15 19.67
C GLN A 84 0.28 31.66 19.83
N ARG A 85 -0.63 30.82 20.33
CA ARG A 85 -2.07 31.09 20.45
C ARG A 85 -2.63 30.65 21.82
N PRO A 86 -2.32 31.40 22.89
CA PRO A 86 -2.79 31.11 24.25
C PRO A 86 -4.32 31.13 24.40
N ASP A 87 -5.00 31.90 23.54
CA ASP A 87 -6.46 32.02 23.50
C ASP A 87 -7.18 30.69 23.23
N LEU A 88 -6.52 29.76 22.52
CA LEU A 88 -7.09 28.46 22.17
C LEU A 88 -7.36 27.58 23.40
N LEU A 89 -6.66 27.79 24.51
CA LEU A 89 -6.95 27.09 25.75
C LEU A 89 -8.36 27.42 26.26
N GLY A 90 -8.76 28.70 26.13
CA GLY A 90 -10.11 29.13 26.53
C GLY A 90 -11.19 28.44 25.70
N TRP A 91 -10.98 28.38 24.38
CA TRP A 91 -11.87 27.68 23.45
C TRP A 91 -11.94 26.17 23.74
N ALA A 92 -10.79 25.51 23.94
CA ALA A 92 -10.74 24.08 24.17
C ALA A 92 -11.35 23.65 25.52
N LEU A 93 -11.36 24.57 26.50
CA LEU A 93 -11.93 24.35 27.83
C LEU A 93 -13.35 24.89 27.99
N ASP A 94 -14.00 25.32 26.91
CA ASP A 94 -15.43 25.61 26.98
C ASP A 94 -16.16 24.37 27.51
N LYS A 95 -16.85 24.53 28.65
CA LYS A 95 -17.50 23.42 29.35
C LYS A 95 -18.56 22.74 28.51
N THR A 96 -19.17 23.46 27.56
CA THR A 96 -20.16 22.86 26.65
C THR A 96 -19.50 21.97 25.61
N GLU A 97 -18.28 22.32 25.18
CA GLU A 97 -17.56 21.64 24.11
C GLU A 97 -16.67 20.51 24.62
N LEU A 98 -16.07 20.66 25.81
CA LEU A 98 -15.07 19.73 26.32
C LEU A 98 -15.63 18.35 26.70
N TYR A 99 -16.90 18.24 27.10
CA TYR A 99 -17.47 16.99 27.66
C TYR A 99 -18.37 16.20 26.70
N ARG A 100 -18.53 16.63 25.45
CA ARG A 100 -19.36 15.94 24.45
C ARG A 100 -18.58 15.65 23.17
N VAL A 101 -19.07 14.74 22.34
CA VAL A 101 -18.58 14.60 20.96
C VAL A 101 -19.04 15.81 20.14
N LEU A 102 -18.13 16.50 19.45
CA LEU A 102 -18.49 17.61 18.57
C LEU A 102 -19.12 17.08 17.26
N PRO A 103 -20.38 17.41 16.94
CA PRO A 103 -21.01 16.98 15.70
C PRO A 103 -20.37 17.60 14.45
N ALA A 104 -20.47 16.89 13.33
CA ALA A 104 -19.94 17.36 12.04
C ALA A 104 -20.52 18.71 11.61
N GLU A 105 -21.82 18.92 11.82
CA GLU A 105 -22.52 20.17 11.49
C GLU A 105 -21.95 21.37 12.22
N GLU A 106 -21.60 21.20 13.50
CA GLU A 106 -21.03 22.28 14.31
C GLU A 106 -19.57 22.54 13.94
N CYS A 107 -18.80 21.49 13.65
CA CYS A 107 -17.45 21.62 13.13
C CYS A 107 -17.45 22.36 11.77
N ARG A 108 -18.39 22.05 10.89
CA ARG A 108 -18.55 22.72 9.58
C ARG A 108 -19.01 24.16 9.74
N ALA A 109 -19.97 24.42 10.64
CA ALA A 109 -20.43 25.77 10.92
C ALA A 109 -19.30 26.66 11.48
N ASP A 110 -18.43 26.11 12.33
CA ASP A 110 -17.28 26.84 12.85
C ASP A 110 -16.23 27.10 11.75
N LEU A 111 -15.96 26.12 10.89
CA LEU A 111 -15.05 26.30 9.75
C LEU A 111 -15.58 27.31 8.73
N GLY A 112 -16.89 27.31 8.48
CA GLY A 112 -17.57 28.24 7.57
C GLY A 112 -17.54 29.70 8.01
N ARG A 113 -17.08 30.01 9.24
CA ARG A 113 -16.81 31.40 9.67
C ARG A 113 -15.53 31.96 9.06
N LEU A 114 -14.65 31.11 8.52
CA LEU A 114 -13.45 31.54 7.83
C LEU A 114 -13.80 31.94 6.39
N PRO A 115 -13.41 33.14 5.91
CA PRO A 115 -13.71 33.59 4.56
C PRO A 115 -12.74 32.97 3.52
N LEU A 116 -12.71 31.63 3.43
CA LEU A 116 -11.77 30.87 2.58
C LEU A 116 -11.86 31.25 1.09
N GLU A 117 -13.04 31.68 0.64
CA GLU A 117 -13.32 32.12 -0.72
C GLU A 117 -12.53 33.38 -1.12
N GLN A 118 -12.18 34.22 -0.13
CA GLN A 118 -11.47 35.49 -0.33
C GLN A 118 -9.95 35.33 -0.20
N MET A 119 -9.48 34.12 0.08
CA MET A 119 -8.08 33.81 0.35
C MET A 119 -7.40 33.13 -0.84
N ASP A 120 -6.12 33.41 -1.01
CA ASP A 120 -5.26 32.63 -1.90
C ASP A 120 -5.06 31.20 -1.35
N ARG A 121 -4.64 30.28 -2.22
CA ARG A 121 -4.50 28.85 -1.87
C ARG A 121 -3.52 28.59 -0.72
N SER A 122 -2.45 29.38 -0.59
CA SER A 122 -1.46 29.19 0.48
C SER A 122 -2.01 29.61 1.84
N THR A 123 -2.80 30.70 1.86
CA THR A 123 -3.52 31.15 3.05
C THR A 123 -4.62 30.16 3.43
N VAL A 124 -5.37 29.62 2.47
CA VAL A 124 -6.36 28.55 2.74
C VAL A 124 -5.68 27.34 3.37
N ALA A 125 -4.57 26.85 2.81
CA ALA A 125 -3.85 25.70 3.38
C ALA A 125 -3.42 25.96 4.84
N LEU A 126 -2.93 27.17 5.13
CA LEU A 126 -2.54 27.58 6.49
C LEU A 126 -3.74 27.60 7.44
N GLU A 127 -4.86 28.17 7.03
CA GLU A 127 -6.06 28.25 7.87
C GLU A 127 -6.68 26.86 8.14
N LEU A 128 -6.66 25.95 7.15
CA LEU A 128 -7.06 24.55 7.36
C LEU A 128 -6.13 23.84 8.36
N ALA A 129 -4.82 24.06 8.27
CA ALA A 129 -3.85 23.50 9.22
C ALA A 129 -4.04 24.07 10.64
N ARG A 130 -4.30 25.37 10.79
CA ARG A 130 -4.64 26.02 12.06
C ARG A 130 -5.92 25.48 12.66
N PHE A 131 -6.96 25.33 11.83
CA PHE A 131 -8.23 24.78 12.25
C PHE A 131 -8.05 23.36 12.78
N LYS A 132 -7.32 22.50 12.04
CA LYS A 132 -6.96 21.16 12.50
C LYS A 132 -6.27 21.20 13.86
N ARG A 133 -5.20 22.00 14.02
CA ARG A 133 -4.44 22.10 15.28
C ARG A 133 -5.32 22.52 16.46
N ARG A 134 -6.19 23.51 16.25
CA ARG A 134 -7.15 23.96 17.28
C ARG A 134 -8.06 22.82 17.73
N HIS A 135 -8.63 22.04 16.82
CA HIS A 135 -9.48 20.91 17.20
C HIS A 135 -8.68 19.76 17.81
N LEU A 136 -7.46 19.48 17.33
CA LEU A 136 -6.58 18.49 17.95
C LEU A 136 -6.27 18.82 19.41
N LEU A 137 -6.10 20.10 19.78
CA LEU A 137 -5.92 20.51 21.17
C LEU A 137 -7.06 20.01 22.07
N ARG A 138 -8.31 20.24 21.65
CA ARG A 138 -9.50 19.79 22.40
C ARG A 138 -9.59 18.25 22.42
N ILE A 139 -9.34 17.59 21.29
CA ILE A 139 -9.39 16.12 21.19
C ILE A 139 -8.34 15.48 22.09
N VAL A 140 -7.10 15.99 22.10
CA VAL A 140 -6.03 15.52 23.01
C VAL A 140 -6.43 15.70 24.46
N LEU A 141 -6.96 16.87 24.85
CA LEU A 141 -7.44 17.08 26.22
C LEU A 141 -8.51 16.07 26.62
N ARG A 142 -9.48 15.78 25.74
CA ARG A 142 -10.52 14.78 25.98
C ARG A 142 -9.95 13.38 26.16
N ASP A 143 -8.99 13.01 25.31
CA ASP A 143 -8.33 11.71 25.35
C ASP A 143 -7.48 11.53 26.63
N VAL A 144 -6.52 12.44 26.89
CA VAL A 144 -5.54 12.26 27.97
C VAL A 144 -6.11 12.50 29.37
N LEU A 145 -7.22 13.24 29.47
CA LEU A 145 -7.96 13.41 30.73
C LEU A 145 -9.03 12.33 30.95
N GLY A 146 -9.17 11.36 30.04
CA GLY A 146 -10.16 10.29 30.16
C GLY A 146 -11.61 10.75 30.04
N LEU A 147 -11.86 11.86 29.33
CA LEU A 147 -13.20 12.43 29.10
C LEU A 147 -13.86 11.88 27.82
N ALA A 148 -13.13 11.09 27.04
CA ALA A 148 -13.62 10.42 25.84
C ALA A 148 -13.07 9.00 25.77
N THR A 149 -13.89 8.08 25.30
CA THR A 149 -13.48 6.74 24.90
C THR A 149 -12.66 6.79 23.61
N LEU A 150 -11.88 5.74 23.34
CA LEU A 150 -11.14 5.61 22.08
C LEU A 150 -12.04 5.79 20.85
N ALA A 151 -13.25 5.22 20.88
CA ALA A 151 -14.20 5.31 19.77
C ALA A 151 -14.66 6.75 19.52
N GLU A 152 -14.90 7.54 20.58
CA GLU A 152 -15.26 8.95 20.47
C GLU A 152 -14.09 9.79 19.95
N VAL A 153 -12.86 9.55 20.42
CA VAL A 153 -11.65 10.24 19.92
C VAL A 153 -11.44 9.95 18.43
N ALA A 154 -11.51 8.68 18.04
CA ALA A 154 -11.42 8.25 16.65
C ALA A 154 -12.50 8.88 15.76
N LEU A 155 -13.74 8.97 16.26
CA LEU A 155 -14.84 9.60 15.56
C LEU A 155 -14.59 11.10 15.35
N GLU A 156 -14.19 11.84 16.40
CA GLU A 156 -13.90 13.28 16.29
C GLU A 156 -12.76 13.57 15.32
N LEU A 157 -11.68 12.77 15.35
CA LEU A 157 -10.58 12.88 14.40
C LEU A 157 -11.06 12.65 12.95
N SER A 158 -11.94 11.67 12.74
CA SER A 158 -12.50 11.36 11.42
C SER A 158 -13.44 12.47 10.94
N THR A 159 -14.29 12.99 11.82
CA THR A 159 -15.20 14.10 11.54
C THR A 159 -14.44 15.39 11.20
N LEU A 160 -13.34 15.66 11.90
CA LEU A 160 -12.46 16.79 11.59
C LEU A 160 -11.86 16.65 10.18
N ALA A 161 -11.38 15.45 9.83
CA ALA A 161 -10.85 15.18 8.49
C ALA A 161 -11.91 15.35 7.39
N ASP A 162 -13.11 14.81 7.59
CA ASP A 162 -14.24 14.97 6.65
C ASP A 162 -14.59 16.45 6.45
N THR A 163 -14.65 17.23 7.54
CA THR A 163 -15.02 18.66 7.50
C THR A 163 -13.99 19.48 6.71
N LEU A 164 -12.70 19.21 6.92
CA LEU A 164 -11.61 19.89 6.22
C LEU A 164 -11.54 19.46 4.74
N LEU A 165 -11.90 18.21 4.44
CA LEU A 165 -11.98 17.69 3.07
C LEU A 165 -13.13 18.32 2.30
N GLU A 166 -14.31 18.46 2.91
CA GLU A 166 -15.46 19.16 2.31
C GLU A 166 -15.13 20.61 1.99
N ALA A 167 -14.54 21.35 2.94
CA ALA A 167 -14.17 22.75 2.72
C ALA A 167 -13.11 22.91 1.62
N ALA A 168 -12.12 22.01 1.55
CA ALA A 168 -11.14 21.98 0.46
C ALA A 168 -11.81 21.71 -0.89
N LEU A 169 -12.74 20.75 -0.94
CA LEU A 169 -13.51 20.42 -2.13
C LEU A 169 -14.34 21.62 -2.60
N GLU A 170 -15.15 22.22 -1.72
CA GLU A 170 -16.01 23.36 -2.03
C GLU A 170 -15.18 24.52 -2.58
N ARG A 171 -14.09 24.90 -1.88
CA ARG A 171 -13.23 26.02 -2.27
C ARG A 171 -12.58 25.82 -3.65
N LEU A 172 -12.08 24.62 -3.93
CA LEU A 172 -11.40 24.32 -5.19
C LEU A 172 -12.38 24.10 -6.35
N TYR A 173 -13.54 23.52 -6.05
CA TYR A 173 -14.61 23.36 -7.04
C TYR A 173 -15.09 24.73 -7.54
N GLN A 174 -15.36 25.68 -6.64
CA GLN A 174 -15.75 27.04 -7.02
C GLN A 174 -14.69 27.74 -7.87
N GLU A 175 -13.41 27.56 -7.53
CA GLU A 175 -12.30 28.13 -8.31
C GLU A 175 -12.28 27.61 -9.75
N LEU A 176 -12.44 26.31 -9.94
CA LEU A 176 -12.47 25.71 -11.27
C LEU A 176 -13.73 26.10 -12.05
N VAL A 177 -14.89 26.21 -11.37
CA VAL A 177 -16.15 26.66 -11.99
C VAL A 177 -16.03 28.09 -12.52
N LEU A 178 -15.38 29.00 -11.80
CA LEU A 178 -15.18 30.38 -12.29
C LEU A 178 -14.47 30.45 -13.64
N ARG A 179 -13.60 29.47 -13.93
CA ARG A 179 -12.81 29.42 -15.16
C ARG A 179 -13.46 28.59 -16.26
N HIS A 180 -13.94 27.40 -15.91
CA HIS A 180 -14.39 26.39 -16.86
C HIS A 180 -15.91 26.27 -16.95
N GLY A 181 -16.65 26.87 -16.03
CA GLY A 181 -18.09 26.62 -15.81
C GLY A 181 -18.36 25.32 -15.06
N HIS A 182 -19.64 24.99 -14.90
CA HIS A 182 -20.07 23.78 -14.23
C HIS A 182 -19.93 22.57 -15.17
N PRO A 183 -19.31 21.46 -14.72
CA PRO A 183 -19.37 20.16 -15.40
C PRO A 183 -20.82 19.73 -15.64
N ARG A 184 -21.17 19.34 -16.87
CA ARG A 184 -22.51 18.86 -17.24
C ARG A 184 -22.47 17.42 -17.75
N VAL A 185 -23.50 16.64 -17.41
CA VAL A 185 -23.82 15.35 -18.04
C VAL A 185 -24.94 15.58 -19.04
N ASP A 186 -24.79 15.05 -20.25
CA ASP A 186 -25.73 15.20 -21.37
C ASP A 186 -26.07 16.67 -21.71
N GLY A 187 -25.16 17.60 -21.37
CA GLY A 187 -25.33 19.05 -21.58
C GLY A 187 -26.42 19.71 -20.73
N ARG A 188 -26.96 19.03 -19.71
CA ARG A 188 -28.10 19.54 -18.91
C ARG A 188 -27.86 19.48 -17.41
N ARG A 189 -27.68 18.27 -16.88
CA ARG A 189 -27.56 18.04 -15.43
C ARG A 189 -26.14 18.35 -14.98
N GLN A 190 -25.97 18.96 -13.82
CA GLN A 190 -24.64 19.13 -13.24
C GLN A 190 -24.02 17.75 -12.95
N CYS A 191 -22.77 17.54 -13.34
CA CYS A 191 -22.07 16.31 -13.02
C CYS A 191 -21.65 16.34 -11.55
N GLU A 192 -22.06 15.33 -10.80
CA GLU A 192 -21.69 15.17 -9.40
C GLU A 192 -20.25 14.67 -9.23
N PHE A 193 -19.67 14.94 -8.07
CA PHE A 193 -18.36 14.48 -7.63
C PHE A 193 -18.44 13.99 -6.21
N ALA A 194 -17.83 12.85 -5.91
CA ALA A 194 -17.80 12.25 -4.59
C ALA A 194 -16.37 11.93 -4.19
N VAL A 195 -16.04 12.22 -2.93
CA VAL A 195 -14.80 11.79 -2.31
C VAL A 195 -15.11 10.65 -1.35
N LEU A 196 -14.63 9.46 -1.69
CA LEU A 196 -14.75 8.28 -0.86
C LEU A 196 -13.54 8.17 0.07
N ALA A 197 -13.79 8.07 1.37
CA ALA A 197 -12.79 7.70 2.35
C ALA A 197 -12.70 6.18 2.46
N LEU A 198 -11.47 5.68 2.49
CA LEU A 198 -11.12 4.27 2.65
C LEU A 198 -10.33 4.09 3.96
N GLY A 199 -9.92 2.85 4.24
CA GLY A 199 -9.04 2.55 5.37
C GLY A 199 -9.57 3.06 6.71
N LYS A 200 -8.71 3.74 7.47
CA LYS A 200 -9.04 4.24 8.82
C LYS A 200 -10.07 5.37 8.79
N LEU A 201 -9.96 6.31 7.85
CA LEU A 201 -10.93 7.39 7.72
C LEU A 201 -12.30 6.83 7.34
N GLY A 202 -12.31 5.87 6.41
CA GLY A 202 -13.51 5.16 5.99
C GLY A 202 -14.22 4.47 7.15
N GLY A 203 -13.47 3.73 7.98
CA GLY A 203 -13.99 3.07 9.18
C GLY A 203 -14.32 4.00 10.36
N ARG A 204 -14.13 5.32 10.21
CA ARG A 204 -14.24 6.33 11.29
C ARG A 204 -13.37 6.01 12.50
N GLU A 205 -12.16 5.53 12.20
CA GLU A 205 -11.16 5.08 13.16
C GLU A 205 -9.81 5.72 12.85
N LEU A 206 -9.79 7.03 12.61
CA LEU A 206 -8.57 7.79 12.36
C LEU A 206 -7.69 7.90 13.64
N ASN A 207 -6.38 8.09 13.47
CA ASN A 207 -5.46 8.46 14.56
C ASN A 207 -4.92 9.88 14.38
N TYR A 208 -4.26 10.41 15.41
CA TYR A 208 -3.63 11.73 15.41
C TYR A 208 -2.68 11.99 14.22
N SER A 209 -1.92 11.00 13.77
CA SER A 209 -1.02 11.13 12.62
C SER A 209 -1.20 9.97 11.65
N SER A 210 -2.33 9.97 10.94
CA SER A 210 -2.62 9.05 9.84
C SER A 210 -2.67 9.79 8.50
N ASP A 211 -2.27 9.08 7.45
CA ASP A 211 -2.64 9.46 6.09
C ASP A 211 -4.16 9.26 5.92
N ILE A 212 -4.79 10.03 5.03
CA ILE A 212 -6.19 9.84 4.64
C ILE A 212 -6.24 9.12 3.29
N ASP A 213 -6.76 7.90 3.29
CA ASP A 213 -6.92 7.08 2.08
C ASP A 213 -8.17 7.52 1.32
N LEU A 214 -8.01 8.09 0.12
CA LEU A 214 -9.12 8.65 -0.66
C LEU A 214 -9.25 8.00 -2.04
N MET A 215 -10.48 8.00 -2.57
CA MET A 215 -10.82 7.68 -3.95
C MET A 215 -11.84 8.70 -4.48
N TYR A 216 -11.60 9.22 -5.68
CA TYR A 216 -12.45 10.24 -6.29
C TYR A 216 -13.33 9.66 -7.39
N LEU A 217 -14.63 9.97 -7.36
CA LEU A 217 -15.61 9.54 -8.35
C LEU A 217 -16.37 10.73 -8.93
N PHE A 218 -16.73 10.66 -10.20
CA PHE A 218 -17.65 11.62 -10.84
C PHE A 218 -18.78 10.93 -11.60
N GLY A 219 -19.92 11.61 -11.72
CA GLY A 219 -21.18 11.01 -12.19
C GLY A 219 -21.17 10.49 -13.63
N GLY A 220 -20.43 11.12 -14.55
CA GLY A 220 -20.39 10.67 -15.93
C GLY A 220 -19.66 11.58 -16.91
N GLY A 221 -19.55 11.12 -18.15
CA GLY A 221 -18.95 11.88 -19.25
C GLY A 221 -19.75 13.13 -19.62
N GLY A 222 -19.07 14.09 -20.24
CA GLY A 222 -19.62 15.37 -20.64
C GLY A 222 -18.56 16.47 -20.60
N GLU A 223 -19.00 17.72 -20.66
CA GLU A 223 -18.15 18.90 -20.72
C GLU A 223 -18.64 19.99 -19.77
N THR A 224 -17.75 20.90 -19.41
CA THR A 224 -18.11 22.10 -18.65
C THR A 224 -18.83 23.14 -19.52
N ASP A 225 -19.70 23.95 -18.91
CA ASP A 225 -20.57 24.92 -19.62
C ASP A 225 -20.04 26.36 -19.68
N GLY A 226 -18.79 26.60 -19.26
CA GLY A 226 -18.17 27.92 -19.20
C GLY A 226 -17.35 28.29 -20.45
N PRO A 227 -16.56 29.37 -20.36
CA PRO A 227 -15.85 29.93 -21.51
C PRO A 227 -14.69 29.03 -21.99
N GLU A 228 -13.93 28.45 -21.05
CA GLU A 228 -12.88 27.47 -21.34
C GLU A 228 -13.41 26.05 -21.12
N ARG A 229 -14.10 25.48 -22.11
CA ARG A 229 -14.68 24.14 -22.00
C ARG A 229 -13.61 23.06 -21.91
N ILE A 230 -13.76 22.18 -20.93
CA ILE A 230 -12.97 20.97 -20.76
C ILE A 230 -13.90 19.79 -20.47
N THR A 231 -13.40 18.57 -20.65
CA THR A 231 -14.19 17.38 -20.33
C THR A 231 -14.40 17.26 -18.82
N ASN A 232 -15.50 16.63 -18.38
CA ASN A 232 -15.75 16.34 -16.96
C ASN A 232 -14.57 15.58 -16.34
N LYS A 233 -14.00 14.63 -17.10
CA LYS A 233 -12.81 13.87 -16.68
C LYS A 233 -11.62 14.78 -16.36
N GLU A 234 -11.27 15.69 -17.27
CA GLU A 234 -10.18 16.65 -17.05
C GLU A 234 -10.46 17.57 -15.86
N PHE A 235 -11.70 18.06 -15.73
CA PHE A 235 -12.11 18.91 -14.61
C PHE A 235 -11.91 18.19 -13.27
N PHE A 236 -12.39 16.95 -13.14
CA PHE A 236 -12.35 16.21 -11.89
C PHE A 236 -10.97 15.62 -11.57
N ILE A 237 -10.13 15.31 -12.58
CA ILE A 237 -8.71 15.00 -12.36
C ILE A 237 -7.99 16.24 -11.82
N LYS A 238 -8.21 17.42 -12.40
CA LYS A 238 -7.66 18.69 -11.88
C LYS A 238 -8.11 18.94 -10.44
N LEU A 239 -9.41 18.79 -10.16
CA LEU A 239 -9.96 18.97 -8.82
C LEU A 239 -9.33 18.01 -7.80
N GLY A 240 -9.28 16.71 -8.10
CA GLY A 240 -8.69 15.70 -7.21
C GLY A 240 -7.20 15.93 -6.93
N ASN A 241 -6.43 16.35 -7.93
CA ASN A 241 -5.03 16.73 -7.74
C ASN A 241 -4.90 17.97 -6.85
N GLN A 242 -5.72 19.01 -7.09
CA GLN A 242 -5.67 20.25 -6.30
C GLN A 242 -6.09 20.03 -4.84
N ILE A 243 -7.05 19.16 -4.57
CA ILE A 243 -7.43 18.77 -3.20
C ILE A 243 -6.23 18.11 -2.50
N THR A 244 -5.57 17.18 -3.20
CA THR A 244 -4.39 16.45 -2.71
C THR A 244 -3.25 17.42 -2.38
N GLU A 245 -2.97 18.36 -3.29
CA GLU A 245 -1.96 19.41 -3.13
C GLU A 245 -2.27 20.35 -1.96
N LEU A 246 -3.51 20.86 -1.88
CA LEU A 246 -3.92 21.81 -0.84
C LEU A 246 -3.81 21.21 0.55
N LEU A 247 -4.30 19.98 0.74
CA LEU A 247 -4.28 19.31 2.05
C LEU A 247 -2.86 18.90 2.46
N SER A 248 -2.02 18.54 1.49
CA SER A 248 -0.63 18.09 1.73
C SER A 248 0.40 19.24 1.75
N ALA A 249 -0.03 20.48 1.48
CA ALA A 249 0.86 21.63 1.45
C ALA A 249 1.53 21.87 2.82
N ASN A 250 2.84 22.06 2.82
CA ASN A 250 3.58 22.43 4.01
C ASN A 250 3.39 23.92 4.30
N THR A 251 2.87 24.23 5.48
CA THR A 251 2.68 25.60 5.98
C THR A 251 3.55 25.83 7.21
N THR A 252 3.54 27.05 7.75
CA THR A 252 4.16 27.35 9.05
C THR A 252 3.54 26.55 10.20
N GLU A 253 2.32 26.03 10.01
CA GLU A 253 1.58 25.18 10.92
C GLU A 253 1.63 23.69 10.49
N GLY A 254 2.64 23.30 9.70
CA GLY A 254 2.71 21.96 9.12
C GLY A 254 1.70 21.76 7.99
N PHE A 255 1.29 20.53 7.73
CA PHE A 255 0.30 20.19 6.70
C PHE A 255 -1.05 19.86 7.32
N CYS A 256 -2.14 19.98 6.55
CA CYS A 256 -3.46 19.59 7.00
C CYS A 256 -3.55 18.05 7.09
N TYR A 257 -3.48 17.35 5.96
CA TYR A 257 -3.40 15.89 5.92
C TYR A 257 -2.50 15.41 4.79
N ARG A 258 -1.82 14.29 5.04
CA ARG A 258 -1.19 13.52 3.96
C ARG A 258 -2.27 12.70 3.29
N VAL A 259 -2.42 12.87 1.98
CA VAL A 259 -3.44 12.17 1.18
C VAL A 259 -2.81 10.96 0.48
N ASP A 260 -3.42 9.79 0.63
CA ASP A 260 -3.03 8.58 -0.08
C ASP A 260 -4.11 8.16 -1.09
N LEU A 261 -3.75 8.14 -2.37
CA LEU A 261 -4.62 7.73 -3.47
C LEU A 261 -4.30 6.33 -3.99
N ARG A 262 -3.40 5.56 -3.36
CA ARG A 262 -2.93 4.26 -3.88
C ARG A 262 -3.97 3.15 -3.84
N LEU A 263 -5.04 3.33 -3.06
CA LEU A 263 -6.14 2.35 -2.96
C LEU A 263 -7.17 2.48 -4.09
N ARG A 264 -7.09 3.50 -4.95
CA ARG A 264 -7.95 3.63 -6.13
C ARG A 264 -7.66 2.53 -7.16
N PRO A 265 -8.60 2.23 -8.08
CA PRO A 265 -8.40 1.32 -9.20
C PRO A 265 -7.05 1.53 -9.90
N GLU A 266 -6.32 0.44 -10.14
CA GLU A 266 -4.97 0.44 -10.75
C GLU A 266 -3.88 1.20 -9.95
N GLY A 267 -4.19 1.61 -8.72
CA GLY A 267 -3.25 2.25 -7.81
C GLY A 267 -2.58 3.47 -8.43
N ARG A 268 -1.23 3.53 -8.41
CA ARG A 268 -0.46 4.67 -8.93
C ARG A 268 -0.59 4.86 -10.45
N LEU A 269 -0.91 3.80 -11.19
CA LEU A 269 -1.06 3.83 -12.64
C LEU A 269 -2.47 4.25 -13.07
N GLY A 270 -3.43 4.17 -12.16
CA GLY A 270 -4.81 4.54 -12.43
C GLY A 270 -5.07 6.04 -12.40
N GLU A 271 -6.19 6.43 -12.99
CA GLU A 271 -6.66 7.81 -13.00
C GLU A 271 -6.94 8.32 -11.57
N VAL A 272 -6.70 9.60 -11.34
CA VAL A 272 -6.92 10.22 -10.03
C VAL A 272 -8.41 10.25 -9.67
N ALA A 273 -9.27 10.51 -10.67
CA ALA A 273 -10.72 10.48 -10.53
C ALA A 273 -11.32 9.62 -11.64
N LEU A 274 -12.26 8.73 -11.28
CA LEU A 274 -12.93 7.82 -12.22
C LEU A 274 -14.39 8.21 -12.41
N SER A 275 -14.96 7.96 -13.59
CA SER A 275 -16.42 8.01 -13.74
C SER A 275 -17.04 6.85 -12.96
N LEU A 276 -18.29 7.01 -12.50
CA LEU A 276 -19.06 5.93 -11.87
C LEU A 276 -19.03 4.67 -12.74
N SER A 277 -19.35 4.79 -14.02
CA SER A 277 -19.33 3.69 -14.98
C SER A 277 -17.95 3.01 -15.11
N GLY A 278 -16.87 3.80 -15.12
CA GLY A 278 -15.51 3.28 -15.21
C GLY A 278 -15.08 2.53 -13.95
N ALA A 279 -15.48 3.05 -12.78
CA ALA A 279 -15.26 2.36 -11.51
C ALA A 279 -16.07 1.05 -11.45
N GLU A 280 -17.35 1.06 -11.84
CA GLU A 280 -18.17 -0.15 -11.87
C GLU A 280 -17.59 -1.23 -12.79
N ASP A 281 -17.17 -0.85 -14.00
CA ASP A 281 -16.55 -1.77 -14.95
C ASP A 281 -15.23 -2.35 -14.42
N TYR A 282 -14.43 -1.55 -13.72
CA TYR A 282 -13.22 -2.01 -13.06
C TYR A 282 -13.53 -3.09 -12.02
N TYR A 283 -14.40 -2.77 -11.06
CA TYR A 283 -14.69 -3.69 -9.95
C TYR A 283 -15.43 -4.95 -10.40
N ARG A 284 -16.21 -4.86 -11.48
CA ARG A 284 -16.87 -6.02 -12.08
C ARG A 284 -15.91 -7.01 -12.73
N ARG A 285 -14.88 -6.52 -13.41
CA ARG A 285 -14.05 -7.33 -14.32
C ARG A 285 -12.63 -7.60 -13.83
N ARG A 286 -12.07 -6.71 -13.01
CA ARG A 286 -10.63 -6.67 -12.72
C ARG A 286 -10.26 -6.62 -11.25
N ALA A 287 -11.18 -6.21 -10.38
CA ALA A 287 -10.87 -6.07 -8.96
C ALA A 287 -10.48 -7.40 -8.31
N ARG A 288 -9.45 -7.32 -7.47
CA ARG A 288 -8.95 -8.44 -6.68
C ARG A 288 -9.66 -8.49 -5.33
N ASP A 289 -9.62 -9.65 -4.70
CA ASP A 289 -10.25 -9.84 -3.38
C ASP A 289 -9.75 -8.86 -2.32
N TRP A 290 -8.46 -8.52 -2.32
CA TRP A 290 -7.95 -7.55 -1.35
C TRP A 290 -8.49 -6.13 -1.60
N GLU A 291 -8.77 -5.76 -2.86
CA GLU A 291 -9.35 -4.44 -3.21
C GLU A 291 -10.78 -4.37 -2.68
N LEU A 292 -11.56 -5.42 -2.90
CA LEU A 292 -12.90 -5.56 -2.36
C LEU A 292 -12.90 -5.54 -0.83
N GLN A 293 -11.93 -6.19 -0.19
CA GLN A 293 -11.81 -6.16 1.28
C GLN A 293 -11.52 -4.75 1.81
N MET A 294 -10.71 -3.96 1.12
CA MET A 294 -10.47 -2.56 1.52
C MET A 294 -11.75 -1.71 1.45
N LEU A 295 -12.66 -2.04 0.52
CA LEU A 295 -13.94 -1.36 0.37
C LEU A 295 -14.94 -1.65 1.49
N ILE A 296 -14.70 -2.62 2.39
CA ILE A 296 -15.54 -2.84 3.59
C ILE A 296 -15.64 -1.57 4.44
N LYS A 297 -14.56 -0.79 4.48
CA LYS A 297 -14.48 0.46 5.23
C LYS A 297 -14.88 1.67 4.40
N ALA A 298 -15.21 1.52 3.12
CA ALA A 298 -15.46 2.66 2.25
C ALA A 298 -16.74 3.42 2.63
N ARG A 299 -16.67 4.75 2.61
CA ARG A 299 -17.84 5.64 2.75
C ARG A 299 -17.62 6.93 1.98
N ALA A 300 -18.70 7.62 1.61
CA ALA A 300 -18.61 9.00 1.20
C ALA A 300 -18.17 9.87 2.39
N ALA A 301 -17.14 10.71 2.17
CA ALA A 301 -16.57 11.60 3.17
C ALA A 301 -16.78 13.07 2.80
N ALA A 302 -16.76 13.40 1.50
CA ALA A 302 -17.09 14.73 1.01
C ALA A 302 -17.77 14.70 -0.37
N GLY A 303 -18.47 15.77 -0.73
CA GLY A 303 -19.18 15.90 -2.00
C GLY A 303 -20.49 15.11 -2.04
N SER A 304 -20.87 14.63 -3.23
CA SER A 304 -22.15 13.94 -3.45
C SER A 304 -22.22 12.62 -2.69
N GLN A 305 -23.05 12.61 -1.64
CA GLN A 305 -23.37 11.40 -0.88
C GLN A 305 -24.12 10.37 -1.74
N GLU A 306 -24.96 10.84 -2.67
CA GLU A 306 -25.75 9.98 -3.54
C GLU A 306 -24.88 9.24 -4.56
N LEU A 307 -23.93 9.93 -5.20
CA LEU A 307 -22.98 9.31 -6.11
C LEU A 307 -22.11 8.27 -5.37
N GLY A 308 -21.63 8.63 -4.19
CA GLY A 308 -20.87 7.71 -3.35
C GLY A 308 -21.68 6.47 -2.97
N ARG A 309 -22.95 6.66 -2.59
CA ARG A 309 -23.89 5.58 -2.29
C ARG A 309 -24.13 4.68 -3.51
N CYS A 310 -24.39 5.24 -4.69
CA CYS A 310 -24.56 4.46 -5.92
C CYS A 310 -23.39 3.48 -6.15
N PHE A 311 -22.16 3.97 -6.00
CA PHE A 311 -20.98 3.13 -6.13
C PHE A 311 -20.88 2.07 -5.02
N LEU A 312 -21.13 2.44 -3.76
CA LEU A 312 -21.05 1.52 -2.62
C LEU A 312 -22.10 0.41 -2.69
N ASP A 313 -23.33 0.75 -3.07
CA ASP A 313 -24.42 -0.22 -3.29
C ASP A 313 -24.08 -1.18 -4.45
N PHE A 314 -23.36 -0.71 -5.47
CA PHE A 314 -22.88 -1.57 -6.56
C PHE A 314 -21.78 -2.55 -6.12
N VAL A 315 -20.79 -2.10 -5.34
CA VAL A 315 -19.67 -2.97 -4.93
C VAL A 315 -20.02 -3.88 -3.76
N GLU A 316 -21.00 -3.53 -2.92
CA GLU A 316 -21.35 -4.30 -1.73
C GLU A 316 -21.58 -5.81 -2.01
N PRO A 317 -22.37 -6.21 -3.04
CA PRO A 317 -22.52 -7.62 -3.38
C PRO A 317 -21.22 -8.31 -3.81
N LEU A 318 -20.27 -7.56 -4.39
CA LEU A 318 -18.96 -8.09 -4.79
C LEU A 318 -18.07 -8.33 -3.56
N ILE A 319 -18.10 -7.43 -2.58
CA ILE A 319 -17.33 -7.53 -1.33
C ILE A 319 -17.72 -8.80 -0.55
N TYR A 320 -19.02 -9.06 -0.47
CA TYR A 320 -19.60 -10.14 0.34
C TYR A 320 -19.97 -11.38 -0.47
N LYS A 321 -19.42 -11.51 -1.68
CA LYS A 321 -19.44 -12.78 -2.43
C LYS A 321 -18.56 -13.79 -1.68
N THR A 322 -19.04 -15.03 -1.57
CA THR A 322 -18.39 -16.07 -0.77
C THR A 322 -17.01 -16.41 -1.35
N THR A 323 -15.95 -15.98 -0.67
CA THR A 323 -14.57 -16.42 -0.91
C THR A 323 -14.10 -17.15 0.36
N THR A 324 -13.63 -18.39 0.23
CA THR A 324 -13.24 -19.25 1.36
C THR A 324 -11.74 -19.27 1.64
N ASP A 325 -10.90 -18.74 0.74
CA ASP A 325 -9.44 -18.72 0.93
C ASP A 325 -8.96 -17.35 1.46
N PHE A 326 -9.05 -17.17 2.78
CA PHE A 326 -8.56 -15.96 3.44
C PHE A 326 -7.02 -15.88 3.48
N SER A 327 -6.33 -17.02 3.38
CA SER A 327 -4.87 -17.11 3.46
C SER A 327 -4.18 -16.54 2.22
N ALA A 328 -4.78 -16.73 1.04
CA ALA A 328 -4.32 -16.10 -0.20
C ALA A 328 -4.54 -14.58 -0.18
N ILE A 329 -5.67 -14.12 0.38
CA ILE A 329 -5.98 -12.69 0.50
C ILE A 329 -5.00 -12.00 1.45
N GLU A 330 -4.69 -12.64 2.58
CA GLU A 330 -3.70 -12.20 3.55
C GLU A 330 -2.33 -12.04 2.90
N SER A 331 -1.84 -13.08 2.25
CA SER A 331 -0.49 -13.10 1.65
C SER A 331 -0.27 -11.93 0.67
N VAL A 332 -1.30 -11.60 -0.13
CA VAL A 332 -1.25 -10.48 -1.08
C VAL A 332 -1.34 -9.12 -0.37
N SER A 333 -2.20 -9.00 0.65
CA SER A 333 -2.33 -7.79 1.47
C SER A 333 -1.03 -7.47 2.21
N GLU A 334 -0.42 -8.47 2.84
CA GLU A 334 0.86 -8.34 3.53
C GLU A 334 1.99 -7.98 2.58
N ALA A 335 2.10 -8.63 1.41
CA ALA A 335 3.14 -8.32 0.43
C ALA A 335 3.07 -6.86 -0.05
N ARG A 336 1.88 -6.39 -0.41
CA ARG A 336 1.65 -4.99 -0.84
C ARG A 336 2.06 -4.00 0.24
N GLN A 337 1.76 -4.33 1.48
CA GLN A 337 2.02 -3.45 2.61
C GLN A 337 3.49 -3.46 3.06
N ARG A 338 4.17 -4.62 3.00
CA ARG A 338 5.63 -4.71 3.16
C ARG A 338 6.36 -3.90 2.09
N ILE A 339 5.86 -3.90 0.84
CA ILE A 339 6.39 -3.06 -0.24
C ILE A 339 6.17 -1.57 0.09
N HIS A 340 4.96 -1.22 0.52
CA HIS A 340 4.64 0.15 0.92
C HIS A 340 5.57 0.65 2.03
N GLU A 341 5.87 -0.17 3.04
CA GLU A 341 6.77 0.17 4.15
C GLU A 341 8.24 0.25 3.73
N LYS A 342 8.71 -0.66 2.85
CA LYS A 342 10.06 -0.59 2.27
C LYS A 342 10.29 0.71 1.52
N LEU A 343 9.28 1.25 0.85
CA LEU A 343 9.33 2.53 0.12
C LEU A 343 9.47 3.76 1.04
N HIS A 344 9.15 3.66 2.33
CA HIS A 344 9.21 4.78 3.27
C HIS A 344 10.48 4.85 4.16
N ARG A 345 11.47 3.97 3.96
CA ARG A 345 12.84 3.89 4.55
C ARG A 345 13.03 4.06 6.09
N ARG A 346 13.96 3.21 6.58
CA ARG A 346 14.37 2.87 7.96
C ARG A 346 13.34 2.00 8.68
N VAL A 347 13.47 0.68 8.56
CA VAL A 347 12.89 -0.28 9.53
C VAL A 347 13.54 0.05 10.88
N PRO A 348 12.83 0.68 11.82
CA PRO A 348 13.40 0.93 13.13
C PRO A 348 13.50 -0.43 13.82
N SER A 349 14.64 -0.75 14.41
CA SER A 349 14.69 -1.85 15.37
C SER A 349 13.69 -1.54 16.50
N GLY A 350 12.90 -2.50 16.96
CA GLY A 350 11.91 -2.30 18.02
C GLY A 350 10.54 -2.93 17.72
N LEU A 351 9.74 -3.13 18.77
CA LEU A 351 8.41 -3.75 18.67
C LEU A 351 7.43 -2.78 18.01
N ASN A 352 6.81 -3.19 16.90
CA ASN A 352 5.84 -2.37 16.17
C ASN A 352 4.40 -2.81 16.48
N VAL A 353 3.61 -1.97 17.14
CA VAL A 353 2.27 -2.34 17.64
C VAL A 353 1.24 -2.57 16.53
N LYS A 354 1.51 -2.05 15.32
CA LYS A 354 0.63 -2.19 14.16
C LYS A 354 0.98 -3.40 13.30
N LEU A 355 2.27 -3.65 13.11
CA LEU A 355 2.80 -4.59 12.11
C LEU A 355 3.27 -5.92 12.68
N SER A 356 3.58 -5.96 13.98
CA SER A 356 3.99 -7.22 14.60
C SER A 356 2.82 -8.19 14.59
N ARG A 357 3.12 -9.49 14.54
CA ARG A 357 2.12 -10.55 14.68
C ARG A 357 1.29 -10.34 15.95
N GLY A 358 -0.03 -10.43 15.82
CA GLY A 358 -1.01 -10.09 16.83
C GLY A 358 -1.29 -8.59 16.97
N GLY A 359 -0.74 -7.76 16.07
CA GLY A 359 -0.86 -6.30 16.12
C GLY A 359 -2.22 -5.79 15.64
N ILE A 360 -2.33 -4.46 15.58
CA ILE A 360 -3.57 -3.77 15.15
C ILE A 360 -4.04 -4.27 13.77
N ARG A 361 -3.11 -4.49 12.83
CA ARG A 361 -3.43 -4.96 11.48
C ARG A 361 -4.09 -6.34 11.50
N ASP A 362 -3.55 -7.28 12.28
CA ASP A 362 -4.07 -8.65 12.35
C ASP A 362 -5.50 -8.65 12.89
N ILE A 363 -5.80 -7.78 13.88
CA ILE A 363 -7.17 -7.59 14.37
C ILE A 363 -8.07 -7.06 13.25
N GLU A 364 -7.67 -5.98 12.57
CA GLU A 364 -8.47 -5.36 11.50
C GLU A 364 -8.72 -6.35 10.35
N PHE A 365 -7.70 -7.11 9.97
CA PHE A 365 -7.78 -8.11 8.91
C PHE A 365 -8.69 -9.28 9.30
N LEU A 366 -8.50 -9.85 10.50
CA LEU A 366 -9.34 -10.92 11.02
C LEU A 366 -10.82 -10.53 11.03
N VAL A 367 -11.13 -9.33 11.51
CA VAL A 367 -12.51 -8.82 11.56
C VAL A 367 -13.08 -8.69 10.14
N GLN A 368 -12.33 -8.13 9.20
CA GLN A 368 -12.73 -8.04 7.81
C GLN A 368 -12.96 -9.42 7.16
N CYS A 369 -12.12 -10.41 7.44
CA CYS A 369 -12.32 -11.79 6.97
C CYS A 369 -13.64 -12.37 7.50
N LEU A 370 -13.92 -12.21 8.79
CA LEU A 370 -15.18 -12.66 9.39
C LEU A 370 -16.39 -11.92 8.77
N GLN A 371 -16.25 -10.64 8.47
CA GLN A 371 -17.29 -9.87 7.78
C GLN A 371 -17.51 -10.36 6.36
N ARG A 372 -16.47 -10.74 5.61
CA ARG A 372 -16.62 -11.34 4.28
C ARG A 372 -17.24 -12.73 4.34
N LEU A 373 -16.82 -13.54 5.30
CA LEU A 373 -17.33 -14.89 5.51
C LEU A 373 -18.84 -14.89 5.80
N TYR A 374 -19.31 -13.97 6.65
CA TYR A 374 -20.69 -13.96 7.14
C TYR A 374 -21.56 -12.87 6.52
N GLY A 375 -20.97 -11.81 5.98
CA GLY A 375 -21.70 -10.66 5.44
C GLY A 375 -22.54 -11.00 4.23
N GLY A 376 -22.19 -12.04 3.46
CA GLY A 376 -23.02 -12.49 2.34
C GLY A 376 -24.41 -12.94 2.79
N ARG A 377 -24.48 -13.68 3.91
CA ARG A 377 -25.72 -14.21 4.49
C ARG A 377 -26.38 -13.29 5.53
N ASP A 378 -25.59 -12.46 6.21
CA ASP A 378 -26.07 -11.63 7.31
C ASP A 378 -25.58 -10.18 7.15
N PRO A 379 -26.39 -9.31 6.53
CA PRO A 379 -26.05 -7.90 6.36
C PRO A 379 -25.73 -7.16 7.67
N TRP A 380 -26.18 -7.68 8.82
CA TRP A 380 -25.88 -7.08 10.12
C TRP A 380 -24.39 -6.87 10.32
N VAL A 381 -23.54 -7.82 9.91
CA VAL A 381 -22.10 -7.75 10.18
C VAL A 381 -21.36 -6.77 9.25
N ARG A 382 -22.01 -6.23 8.22
CA ARG A 382 -21.41 -5.31 7.24
C ARG A 382 -21.25 -3.92 7.84
N GLN A 383 -20.08 -3.66 8.42
CA GLN A 383 -19.82 -2.44 9.18
C GLN A 383 -18.37 -1.97 9.03
N GLY A 384 -18.14 -0.70 8.71
CA GLY A 384 -16.79 -0.20 8.45
C GLY A 384 -15.86 -0.14 9.69
N GLY A 385 -16.38 0.24 10.86
CA GLY A 385 -15.55 0.43 12.06
C GLY A 385 -15.22 -0.89 12.77
N THR A 386 -13.94 -1.13 13.08
CA THR A 386 -13.43 -2.42 13.56
C THR A 386 -14.06 -2.85 14.89
N LEU A 387 -14.12 -1.95 15.89
CA LEU A 387 -14.74 -2.23 17.19
C LEU A 387 -16.22 -2.59 17.08
N PHE A 388 -16.95 -1.87 16.23
CA PHE A 388 -18.38 -2.08 16.06
C PHE A 388 -18.68 -3.33 15.22
N ALA A 389 -17.85 -3.63 14.23
CA ALA A 389 -17.88 -4.89 13.51
C ALA A 389 -17.68 -6.10 14.44
N MET A 390 -16.69 -6.06 15.35
CA MET A 390 -16.50 -7.10 16.36
C MET A 390 -17.73 -7.28 17.26
N HIS A 391 -18.36 -6.18 17.67
CA HIS A 391 -19.59 -6.23 18.46
C HIS A 391 -20.71 -6.94 17.67
N ARG A 392 -20.92 -6.57 16.41
CA ARG A 392 -21.97 -7.18 15.57
C ARG A 392 -21.71 -8.65 15.24
N LEU A 393 -20.45 -9.03 15.05
CA LEU A 393 -20.04 -10.44 14.90
C LEU A 393 -20.35 -11.24 16.17
N ARG A 394 -20.07 -10.68 17.35
CA ARG A 394 -20.39 -11.31 18.64
C ARG A 394 -21.90 -11.43 18.86
N ASP A 395 -22.65 -10.38 18.56
CA ASP A 395 -24.11 -10.34 18.70
C ASP A 395 -24.82 -11.46 17.91
N LYS A 396 -24.26 -11.83 16.75
CA LYS A 396 -24.74 -12.95 15.92
C LYS A 396 -24.12 -14.31 16.25
N GLY A 397 -23.27 -14.39 17.28
CA GLY A 397 -22.59 -15.62 17.68
C GLY A 397 -21.46 -16.06 16.73
N TYR A 398 -21.08 -15.24 15.75
CA TYR A 398 -19.97 -15.51 14.82
C TYR A 398 -18.60 -15.28 15.44
N LEU A 399 -18.54 -14.53 16.55
CA LEU A 399 -17.35 -14.34 17.37
C LEU A 399 -17.66 -14.73 18.80
N ALA A 400 -16.95 -15.72 19.33
CA ALA A 400 -17.15 -16.19 20.70
C ALA A 400 -16.93 -15.05 21.71
N ALA A 401 -17.71 -15.01 22.79
CA ALA A 401 -17.65 -13.93 23.78
C ALA A 401 -16.23 -13.72 24.37
N ARG A 402 -15.49 -14.82 24.57
CA ARG A 402 -14.09 -14.78 25.03
C ARG A 402 -13.15 -14.12 24.02
N ASP A 403 -13.30 -14.45 22.74
CA ASP A 403 -12.47 -13.88 21.68
C ASP A 403 -12.83 -12.41 21.45
N TYR A 404 -14.12 -12.07 21.48
CA TYR A 404 -14.59 -10.69 21.44
C TYR A 404 -13.96 -9.83 22.54
N ALA A 405 -13.99 -10.30 23.79
CA ALA A 405 -13.40 -9.57 24.91
C ALA A 405 -11.88 -9.36 24.73
N ARG A 406 -11.16 -10.40 24.28
CA ARG A 406 -9.71 -10.34 24.04
C ARG A 406 -9.35 -9.42 22.88
N LEU A 407 -10.01 -9.56 21.73
CA LEU A 407 -9.75 -8.72 20.56
C LEU A 407 -10.12 -7.27 20.81
N THR A 408 -11.24 -7.01 21.50
CA THR A 408 -11.65 -5.64 21.86
C THR A 408 -10.65 -5.02 22.82
N GLY A 409 -10.28 -5.74 23.89
CA GLY A 409 -9.27 -5.26 24.85
C GLY A 409 -7.92 -4.99 24.18
N ALA A 410 -7.44 -5.92 23.35
CA ALA A 410 -6.20 -5.74 22.59
C ALA A 410 -6.26 -4.58 21.60
N TYR A 411 -7.36 -4.44 20.86
CA TYR A 411 -7.52 -3.35 19.90
C TYR A 411 -7.52 -2.00 20.61
N GLN A 412 -8.30 -1.85 21.68
CA GLN A 412 -8.35 -0.59 22.42
C GLN A 412 -6.98 -0.27 23.04
N PHE A 413 -6.33 -1.26 23.65
CA PHE A 413 -4.99 -1.10 24.23
C PHE A 413 -3.95 -0.65 23.19
N LEU A 414 -3.81 -1.41 22.09
CA LEU A 414 -2.81 -1.13 21.06
C LEU A 414 -3.07 0.19 20.34
N ARG A 415 -4.33 0.57 20.13
CA ARG A 415 -4.71 1.85 19.53
C ARG A 415 -4.46 3.03 20.46
N THR A 416 -4.74 2.90 21.76
CA THR A 416 -4.36 3.92 22.74
C THR A 416 -2.84 4.08 22.79
N LEU A 417 -2.08 2.99 22.78
CA LEU A 417 -0.62 3.01 22.70
C LEU A 417 -0.11 3.70 21.42
N GLU A 418 -0.71 3.39 20.28
CA GLU A 418 -0.46 4.07 19.01
C GLU A 418 -0.77 5.58 19.10
N HIS A 419 -1.87 5.98 19.72
CA HIS A 419 -2.20 7.40 19.93
C HIS A 419 -1.16 8.11 20.79
N ARG A 420 -0.72 7.51 21.91
CA ARG A 420 0.31 8.08 22.79
C ARG A 420 1.66 8.23 22.08
N LEU A 421 2.02 7.30 21.21
CA LEU A 421 3.22 7.41 20.36
C LEU A 421 3.12 8.58 19.36
N GLN A 422 1.94 8.78 18.73
CA GLN A 422 1.77 9.76 17.66
C GLN A 422 1.61 11.21 18.17
N MET A 423 0.93 11.41 19.30
CA MET A 423 0.57 12.76 19.79
C MET A 423 1.75 13.61 20.27
N GLU A 424 2.90 12.99 20.57
CA GLU A 424 4.06 13.73 21.08
C GLU A 424 4.61 14.72 20.03
N HIS A 425 4.68 14.29 18.78
CA HIS A 425 5.28 15.06 17.68
C HIS A 425 4.40 15.11 16.42
N GLU A 426 3.15 14.67 16.50
CA GLU A 426 2.27 14.50 15.34
C GLU A 426 2.89 13.60 14.24
N ARG A 427 3.68 12.60 14.63
CA ARG A 427 4.41 11.72 13.70
C ARG A 427 3.72 10.38 13.55
N GLN A 428 3.75 9.82 12.34
CA GLN A 428 3.27 8.46 12.07
C GLN A 428 4.29 7.43 12.56
N THR A 429 4.35 7.28 13.88
CA THR A 429 5.15 6.24 14.54
C THR A 429 4.25 5.13 15.06
N HIS A 430 4.72 3.90 14.91
CA HIS A 430 4.06 2.67 15.39
C HIS A 430 5.03 1.79 16.18
N THR A 431 6.30 2.19 16.29
CA THR A 431 7.35 1.41 16.93
C THR A 431 7.61 1.97 18.31
N LEU A 432 7.67 1.08 19.32
CA LEU A 432 8.01 1.47 20.67
C LEU A 432 9.42 2.07 20.73
N PRO A 433 9.63 3.11 21.56
CA PRO A 433 10.96 3.68 21.75
C PRO A 433 11.89 2.64 22.39
N GLN A 434 13.16 2.64 21.97
CA GLN A 434 14.18 1.76 22.53
C GLN A 434 14.86 2.31 23.78
N ARG A 435 14.92 3.64 23.90
CA ARG A 435 15.52 4.27 25.08
C ARG A 435 14.60 4.03 26.27
N GLU A 436 15.16 3.44 27.32
CA GLU A 436 14.45 3.15 28.57
C GLU A 436 13.67 4.35 29.10
N GLU A 437 14.30 5.53 29.15
CA GLU A 437 13.63 6.77 29.58
C GLU A 437 12.38 7.09 28.75
N ALA A 438 12.46 6.99 27.42
CA ALA A 438 11.31 7.27 26.56
C ALA A 438 10.20 6.22 26.72
N LEU A 439 10.58 4.97 26.97
CA LEU A 439 9.64 3.88 27.20
C LEU A 439 8.95 4.01 28.57
N GLU A 440 9.67 4.42 29.62
CA GLU A 440 9.11 4.76 30.93
C GLU A 440 8.12 5.92 30.84
N THR A 441 8.44 6.97 30.08
CA THR A 441 7.49 8.07 29.85
C THR A 441 6.24 7.59 29.12
N LEU A 442 6.41 6.74 28.09
CA LEU A 442 5.28 6.17 27.37
C LEU A 442 4.41 5.29 28.27
N ALA A 443 5.02 4.47 29.13
CA ALA A 443 4.32 3.63 30.10
C ALA A 443 3.51 4.47 31.09
N ALA A 444 4.09 5.55 31.61
CA ALA A 444 3.36 6.50 32.45
C ALA A 444 2.18 7.14 31.71
N LYS A 445 2.35 7.52 30.42
CA LYS A 445 1.27 8.07 29.56
C LYS A 445 0.13 7.08 29.29
N MET A 446 0.35 5.78 29.48
CA MET A 446 -0.68 4.74 29.41
C MET A 446 -1.45 4.57 30.73
N GLY A 447 -1.03 5.21 31.82
CA GLY A 447 -1.55 4.99 33.19
C GLY A 447 -3.05 5.17 33.40
N VAL A 448 -3.79 5.82 32.50
CA VAL A 448 -5.27 5.88 32.55
C VAL A 448 -5.89 4.46 32.37
N TRP A 449 -5.19 3.56 31.68
CA TRP A 449 -5.61 2.17 31.49
C TRP A 449 -5.37 1.25 32.67
N SER A 450 -4.48 1.61 33.60
CA SER A 450 -4.04 0.70 34.66
C SER A 450 -5.06 0.55 35.79
N GLY A 451 -5.92 1.54 36.00
CA GLY A 451 -6.76 1.67 37.20
C GLY A 451 -5.98 1.70 38.54
N SER A 452 -4.65 1.63 38.50
CA SER A 452 -3.77 1.25 39.63
C SER A 452 -2.56 2.17 39.80
N GLY A 453 -2.36 3.16 38.91
CA GLY A 453 -1.19 4.05 38.88
C GLY A 453 -0.38 3.98 37.57
N PRO A 454 0.64 4.83 37.38
CA PRO A 454 1.46 4.79 36.16
C PRO A 454 2.20 3.45 36.04
N TRP A 455 2.23 2.87 34.84
CA TRP A 455 3.00 1.67 34.56
C TRP A 455 4.49 1.97 34.42
N SER A 456 5.32 0.99 34.77
CA SER A 456 6.73 0.93 34.40
C SER A 456 6.92 0.49 32.94
N ALA A 457 8.11 0.71 32.39
CA ALA A 457 8.45 0.25 31.04
C ALA A 457 8.32 -1.27 30.88
N GLU A 458 8.66 -2.04 31.92
CA GLU A 458 8.56 -3.50 31.91
C GLU A 458 7.10 -3.96 31.86
N GLU A 459 6.23 -3.40 32.70
CA GLU A 459 4.79 -3.69 32.69
C GLU A 459 4.16 -3.37 31.34
N LEU A 460 4.51 -2.22 30.74
CA LEU A 460 4.02 -1.85 29.41
C LEU A 460 4.43 -2.89 28.34
N LEU A 461 5.68 -3.33 28.36
CA LEU A 461 6.17 -4.33 27.40
C LEU A 461 5.53 -5.69 27.62
N GLU A 462 5.38 -6.13 28.86
CA GLU A 462 4.72 -7.38 29.20
C GLU A 462 3.27 -7.37 28.72
N GLU A 463 2.54 -6.30 29.01
CA GLU A 463 1.14 -6.16 28.65
C GLU A 463 0.96 -6.08 27.12
N THR A 464 1.84 -5.34 26.44
CA THR A 464 1.87 -5.31 24.97
C THR A 464 2.09 -6.72 24.41
N ARG A 465 3.07 -7.46 24.91
CA ARG A 465 3.34 -8.84 24.46
C ARG A 465 2.19 -9.79 24.79
N ARG A 466 1.50 -9.60 25.92
CA ARG A 466 0.31 -10.37 26.28
C ARG A 466 -0.78 -10.18 25.24
N HIS A 467 -1.14 -8.94 24.90
CA HIS A 467 -2.14 -8.66 23.88
C HIS A 467 -1.75 -9.22 22.50
N LEU A 468 -0.49 -9.02 22.07
CA LEU A 468 -0.01 -9.58 20.79
C LEU A 468 -0.13 -11.12 20.75
N ARG A 469 0.24 -11.81 21.83
CA ARG A 469 0.10 -13.28 21.91
C ARG A 469 -1.36 -13.74 21.87
N GLU A 470 -2.24 -13.04 22.59
CA GLU A 470 -3.67 -13.37 22.62
C GLU A 470 -4.32 -13.21 21.23
N VAL A 471 -4.02 -12.11 20.55
CA VAL A 471 -4.52 -11.86 19.19
C VAL A 471 -3.94 -12.90 18.24
N SER A 472 -2.62 -13.14 18.25
CA SER A 472 -1.99 -14.14 17.37
C SER A 472 -2.62 -15.51 17.53
N ALA A 473 -2.93 -15.95 18.76
CA ALA A 473 -3.55 -17.25 18.98
C ALA A 473 -4.99 -17.34 18.44
N ILE A 474 -5.75 -16.24 18.48
CA ILE A 474 -7.10 -16.17 17.88
C ILE A 474 -6.98 -16.14 16.36
N TYR A 475 -6.08 -15.31 15.84
CA TYR A 475 -5.81 -15.14 14.43
C TYR A 475 -5.43 -16.47 13.78
N ASP A 476 -4.45 -17.19 14.33
CA ASP A 476 -4.01 -18.48 13.82
C ASP A 476 -5.15 -19.49 13.79
N ARG A 477 -5.97 -19.54 14.86
CA ARG A 477 -7.11 -20.45 14.93
C ARG A 477 -8.17 -20.14 13.87
N VAL A 478 -8.41 -18.87 13.58
CA VAL A 478 -9.50 -18.47 12.67
C VAL A 478 -9.05 -18.41 11.22
N ILE A 479 -7.87 -17.87 10.93
CA ILE A 479 -7.40 -17.71 9.55
C ILE A 479 -6.69 -18.97 9.06
N HIS A 480 -5.91 -19.63 9.92
CA HIS A 480 -5.14 -20.83 9.54
C HIS A 480 -5.75 -22.15 10.05
N GLY A 481 -6.76 -22.11 10.92
CA GLY A 481 -7.44 -23.29 11.46
C GLY A 481 -8.68 -23.75 10.68
N HIS A 482 -9.13 -23.01 9.67
CA HIS A 482 -10.25 -23.40 8.80
C HIS A 482 -9.76 -24.03 7.48
N GLY A 483 -8.99 -25.12 7.58
CA GLY A 483 -8.96 -26.13 6.50
C GLY A 483 -10.33 -26.82 6.37
N PRO A 484 -10.60 -27.59 5.30
CA PRO A 484 -11.93 -28.11 4.99
C PRO A 484 -12.35 -29.22 5.96
N SER A 485 -12.71 -28.88 7.19
CA SER A 485 -13.41 -29.78 8.11
C SER A 485 -14.17 -29.02 9.19
N ALA A 486 -15.27 -28.35 8.85
CA ALA A 486 -16.20 -27.85 9.87
C ALA A 486 -17.61 -27.58 9.35
N GLN A 487 -18.19 -28.49 8.56
CA GLN A 487 -19.65 -28.60 8.43
C GLN A 487 -20.08 -30.06 8.44
N SER A 488 -20.25 -30.62 9.63
CA SER A 488 -21.53 -31.21 10.04
C SER A 488 -21.35 -31.75 11.46
N SER A 489 -22.27 -31.37 12.35
CA SER A 489 -22.57 -32.18 13.52
C SER A 489 -24.03 -32.58 13.36
N SER A 490 -24.26 -33.81 12.89
CA SER A 490 -25.14 -34.80 13.50
C SER A 490 -25.43 -35.93 12.51
N GLU A 491 -25.03 -37.14 12.92
CA GLU A 491 -25.66 -38.45 12.64
C GLU A 491 -25.91 -38.88 11.18
N ALA A 492 -25.08 -39.81 10.67
CA ALA A 492 -25.52 -41.15 10.21
C ALA A 492 -24.34 -42.02 9.71
N VAL A 493 -24.27 -43.21 10.32
CA VAL A 493 -23.60 -44.50 10.08
C VAL A 493 -22.60 -44.74 8.93
N SER A 494 -21.51 -45.43 9.34
CA SER A 494 -20.59 -46.38 8.67
C SER A 494 -20.93 -46.88 7.25
N LEU A 495 -19.92 -46.94 6.35
CA LEU A 495 -19.40 -48.18 5.72
C LEU A 495 -18.38 -47.92 4.58
N PHE A 496 -17.40 -48.83 4.49
CA PHE A 496 -16.47 -49.18 3.40
C PHE A 496 -15.08 -48.51 3.25
N GLN A 497 -14.08 -49.41 3.24
CA GLN A 497 -12.68 -49.23 2.87
C GLN A 497 -12.48 -49.26 1.35
N LEU A 498 -11.30 -48.76 0.94
CA LEU A 498 -10.52 -48.99 -0.29
C LEU A 498 -10.81 -48.05 -1.48
N GLU A 499 -9.96 -47.04 -1.64
CA GLU A 499 -8.97 -46.89 -2.73
C GLU A 499 -8.08 -45.67 -2.38
N MET A 500 -6.76 -45.85 -2.29
CA MET A 500 -5.85 -44.72 -2.05
C MET A 500 -5.65 -43.96 -3.36
N GLU A 501 -6.57 -43.04 -3.62
CA GLU A 501 -6.44 -42.00 -4.63
C GLU A 501 -5.22 -41.11 -4.32
N THR A 502 -4.59 -40.59 -5.38
CA THR A 502 -3.62 -39.51 -5.28
C THR A 502 -4.23 -38.39 -4.43
N PRO A 503 -3.56 -37.90 -3.38
CA PRO A 503 -4.17 -36.95 -2.46
C PRO A 503 -4.42 -35.64 -3.20
N GLU A 504 -5.69 -35.25 -3.29
CA GLU A 504 -6.07 -33.96 -3.88
C GLU A 504 -5.49 -32.76 -3.10
N ASP A 505 -5.00 -32.96 -1.86
CA ASP A 505 -4.37 -31.89 -1.09
C ASP A 505 -3.21 -32.34 -0.17
N ALA A 506 -2.08 -32.73 -0.78
CA ALA A 506 -0.83 -32.97 -0.03
C ALA A 506 -0.25 -31.71 0.64
N SER A 507 -0.82 -30.53 0.36
CA SER A 507 -0.46 -29.23 0.94
C SER A 507 -0.73 -29.13 2.45
N GLU A 508 -1.72 -29.88 2.94
CA GLU A 508 -2.11 -29.93 4.37
C GLU A 508 -1.35 -30.99 5.17
N TRP A 509 -0.55 -31.82 4.49
CA TRP A 509 0.15 -32.92 5.12
C TRP A 509 1.30 -32.41 5.99
N SER A 510 1.47 -33.03 7.16
CA SER A 510 2.65 -32.75 7.98
C SER A 510 3.92 -33.20 7.26
N GLU A 511 5.07 -32.59 7.57
CA GLU A 511 6.38 -32.96 6.99
C GLU A 511 6.65 -34.47 7.11
N GLN A 512 6.26 -35.08 8.23
CA GLN A 512 6.41 -36.52 8.45
C GLN A 512 5.45 -37.37 7.60
N ALA A 513 4.28 -36.84 7.24
CA ALA A 513 3.35 -37.51 6.34
C ALA A 513 3.82 -37.39 4.88
N GLN A 514 4.31 -36.22 4.47
CA GLN A 514 4.90 -35.99 3.15
C GLN A 514 6.14 -36.88 2.94
N LEU A 515 7.07 -36.92 3.90
CA LEU A 515 8.26 -37.76 3.81
C LEU A 515 7.90 -39.25 3.75
N ARG A 516 6.93 -39.72 4.54
CA ARG A 516 6.46 -41.13 4.48
C ARG A 516 5.83 -41.48 3.13
N TYR A 517 5.10 -40.54 2.54
CA TYR A 517 4.53 -40.74 1.22
C TYR A 517 5.62 -40.77 0.13
N ILE A 518 6.55 -39.82 0.15
CA ILE A 518 7.69 -39.82 -0.76
C ILE A 518 8.54 -41.08 -0.56
N GLU A 519 8.78 -41.53 0.67
CA GLU A 519 9.50 -42.78 0.96
C GLU A 519 8.79 -44.00 0.36
N SER A 520 7.45 -44.00 0.32
CA SER A 520 6.66 -45.07 -0.30
C SER A 520 6.63 -45.03 -1.84
N LYS A 521 6.75 -43.86 -2.46
CA LYS A 521 6.59 -43.65 -3.91
C LYS A 521 7.89 -43.39 -4.66
N ALA A 522 8.88 -42.81 -3.98
CA ALA A 522 10.17 -42.37 -4.48
C ALA A 522 11.25 -42.52 -3.38
N PRO A 523 11.63 -43.76 -2.99
CA PRO A 523 12.47 -44.03 -1.83
C PRO A 523 13.88 -43.42 -1.94
N GLU A 524 14.46 -43.34 -3.14
CA GLU A 524 15.78 -42.73 -3.31
C GLU A 524 15.74 -41.22 -3.12
N LEU A 525 14.64 -40.58 -3.55
CA LEU A 525 14.41 -39.16 -3.33
C LEU A 525 14.24 -38.85 -1.84
N ALA A 526 13.48 -39.67 -1.09
CA ALA A 526 13.31 -39.51 0.34
C ALA A 526 14.64 -39.59 1.11
N ALA A 527 15.49 -40.56 0.77
CA ALA A 527 16.83 -40.69 1.37
C ALA A 527 17.71 -39.46 1.12
N ARG A 528 17.67 -38.90 -0.10
CA ARG A 528 18.42 -37.69 -0.46
C ARG A 528 17.87 -36.43 0.22
N LEU A 529 16.54 -36.29 0.32
CA LEU A 529 15.89 -35.18 1.02
C LEU A 529 16.30 -35.11 2.50
N ALA A 530 16.43 -36.26 3.16
CA ALA A 530 16.91 -36.34 4.54
C ALA A 530 18.36 -35.82 4.70
N ALA A 531 19.20 -35.98 3.66
CA ALA A 531 20.60 -35.57 3.66
C ALA A 531 20.84 -34.14 3.15
N ALA A 532 20.01 -33.64 2.22
CA ALA A 532 20.26 -32.43 1.43
C ALA A 532 19.19 -31.32 1.57
N SER A 533 18.32 -31.39 2.58
CA SER A 533 17.30 -30.36 2.80
C SER A 533 17.91 -28.96 3.05
N PRO A 534 17.41 -27.89 2.39
CA PRO A 534 17.86 -26.53 2.64
C PRO A 534 17.58 -26.13 4.10
N ARG A 535 18.47 -25.34 4.70
CA ARG A 535 18.40 -24.92 6.11
C ARG A 535 17.52 -23.69 6.28
N ARG A 536 17.79 -22.63 5.52
CA ARG A 536 17.00 -21.39 5.52
C ARG A 536 15.73 -21.56 4.70
N GLY A 537 15.82 -22.27 3.57
CA GLY A 537 14.70 -22.49 2.64
C GLY A 537 13.73 -23.60 3.06
N ARG A 538 13.97 -24.31 4.17
CA ARG A 538 13.29 -25.58 4.52
C ARG A 538 11.76 -25.53 4.40
N ARG A 539 11.13 -24.51 4.97
CA ARG A 539 9.66 -24.38 5.00
C ARG A 539 9.08 -24.15 3.61
N LEU A 540 9.73 -23.33 2.79
CA LEU A 540 9.31 -23.10 1.40
C LEU A 540 9.53 -24.37 0.57
N PHE A 541 10.64 -25.06 0.78
CA PHE A 541 10.95 -26.30 0.09
C PHE A 541 9.96 -27.42 0.43
N GLN A 542 9.48 -27.49 1.68
CA GLN A 542 8.39 -28.39 2.08
C GLN A 542 7.09 -28.07 1.35
N HIS A 543 6.71 -26.79 1.24
CA HIS A 543 5.52 -26.40 0.48
C HIS A 543 5.67 -26.76 -1.01
N PHE A 544 6.87 -26.66 -1.57
CA PHE A 544 7.16 -27.09 -2.92
C PHE A 544 6.99 -28.61 -3.08
N LEU A 545 7.57 -29.41 -2.18
CA LEU A 545 7.45 -30.87 -2.18
C LEU A 545 5.98 -31.32 -2.06
N ALA A 546 5.18 -30.60 -1.27
CA ALA A 546 3.74 -30.87 -1.16
C ALA A 546 3.02 -30.77 -2.52
N ARG A 547 3.42 -29.83 -3.38
CA ARG A 547 2.88 -29.69 -4.74
C ARG A 547 3.45 -30.75 -5.68
N VAL A 548 4.74 -31.05 -5.56
CA VAL A 548 5.39 -32.12 -6.35
C VAL A 548 4.79 -33.49 -6.05
N ILE A 549 4.39 -33.77 -4.81
CA ILE A 549 3.70 -35.01 -4.43
C ILE A 549 2.42 -35.22 -5.25
N ALA A 550 1.70 -34.14 -5.57
CA ALA A 550 0.51 -34.15 -6.40
C ALA A 550 0.82 -34.21 -7.92
N MET A 551 2.10 -34.20 -8.31
CA MET A 551 2.56 -34.20 -9.70
C MET A 551 3.50 -35.38 -9.96
N PRO A 552 2.96 -36.60 -10.25
CA PRO A 552 3.75 -37.82 -10.36
C PRO A 552 4.90 -37.75 -11.36
N GLU A 553 4.72 -37.03 -12.47
CA GLU A 553 5.73 -36.83 -13.51
C GLU A 553 6.96 -36.07 -13.00
N ILE A 554 6.74 -35.02 -12.19
CA ILE A 554 7.81 -34.21 -11.60
C ILE A 554 8.49 -34.97 -10.46
N LEU A 555 7.71 -35.65 -9.62
CA LEU A 555 8.23 -36.49 -8.54
C LEU A 555 9.18 -37.57 -9.08
N ALA A 556 8.78 -38.25 -10.17
CA ALA A 556 9.61 -39.22 -10.87
C ALA A 556 10.86 -38.58 -11.48
N ALA A 557 10.74 -37.39 -12.07
CA ALA A 557 11.89 -36.67 -12.63
C ALA A 557 12.93 -36.27 -11.55
N MET A 558 12.48 -35.83 -10.37
CA MET A 558 13.34 -35.51 -9.23
C MET A 558 14.04 -36.75 -8.65
N GLU A 559 13.38 -37.90 -8.67
CA GLU A 559 13.99 -39.16 -8.23
C GLU A 559 15.07 -39.65 -9.22
N GLN A 560 14.77 -39.63 -10.52
CA GLN A 560 15.66 -40.10 -11.59
C GLN A 560 16.89 -39.21 -11.78
N LYS A 561 16.81 -37.91 -11.47
CA LYS A 561 17.89 -36.94 -11.67
C LYS A 561 18.30 -36.26 -10.35
N PRO A 562 19.23 -36.86 -9.58
CA PRO A 562 19.65 -36.34 -8.27
C PRO A 562 20.15 -34.89 -8.29
N GLU A 563 20.77 -34.46 -9.39
CA GLU A 563 21.31 -33.10 -9.56
C GLU A 563 20.20 -32.04 -9.50
N LEU A 564 18.99 -32.37 -9.96
CA LEU A 564 17.83 -31.48 -9.91
C LEU A 564 17.46 -31.09 -8.48
N LEU A 565 17.56 -32.05 -7.55
CA LEU A 565 17.28 -31.83 -6.15
C LEU A 565 18.29 -30.86 -5.53
N GLY A 566 19.57 -30.98 -5.89
CA GLY A 566 20.63 -30.07 -5.44
C GLY A 566 20.39 -28.64 -5.92
N LEU A 567 20.14 -28.46 -7.22
CA LEU A 567 19.83 -27.14 -7.80
C LEU A 567 18.57 -26.52 -7.18
N ALA A 568 17.52 -27.31 -6.98
CA ALA A 568 16.31 -26.83 -6.32
C ALA A 568 16.58 -26.46 -4.85
N ALA A 569 17.32 -27.27 -4.09
CA ALA A 569 17.68 -26.95 -2.72
C ALA A 569 18.52 -25.66 -2.61
N ASP A 570 19.51 -25.50 -3.48
CA ASP A 570 20.37 -24.30 -3.53
C ASP A 570 19.57 -23.04 -3.87
N LEU A 571 18.65 -23.14 -4.83
CA LEU A 571 17.77 -22.04 -5.19
C LEU A 571 16.86 -21.63 -4.03
N PHE A 572 16.31 -22.59 -3.29
CA PHE A 572 15.49 -22.34 -2.10
C PHE A 572 16.29 -21.81 -0.91
N GLU A 573 17.56 -22.17 -0.78
CA GLU A 573 18.46 -21.64 0.25
C GLU A 573 18.87 -20.19 -0.04
N CYS A 574 19.10 -19.87 -1.30
CA CYS A 574 19.70 -18.60 -1.72
C CYS A 574 18.69 -17.53 -2.17
N SER A 575 17.51 -17.91 -2.68
CA SER A 575 16.54 -16.96 -3.22
C SER A 575 15.09 -17.28 -2.81
N PRO A 576 14.53 -16.56 -1.81
CA PRO A 576 13.11 -16.64 -1.48
C PRO A 576 12.19 -16.29 -2.65
N PHE A 577 12.63 -15.40 -3.55
CA PHE A 577 11.86 -15.01 -4.73
C PHE A 577 11.66 -16.18 -5.69
N PHE A 578 12.75 -16.89 -6.03
CA PHE A 578 12.65 -18.04 -6.94
C PHE A 578 12.04 -19.27 -6.27
N ALA A 579 12.21 -19.42 -4.94
CA ALA A 579 11.50 -20.41 -4.13
C ALA A 579 9.98 -20.23 -4.24
N GLU A 580 9.47 -19.03 -3.99
CA GLU A 580 8.04 -18.73 -4.13
C GLU A 580 7.55 -18.92 -5.57
N TRP A 581 8.41 -18.62 -6.55
CA TRP A 581 8.06 -18.78 -7.96
C TRP A 581 7.92 -20.25 -8.37
N LEU A 582 8.84 -21.12 -7.96
CA LEU A 582 8.76 -22.58 -8.18
C LEU A 582 7.61 -23.21 -7.40
N ILE A 583 7.28 -22.71 -6.21
CA ILE A 583 6.06 -23.14 -5.51
C ILE A 583 4.83 -22.82 -6.36
N ARG A 584 4.76 -21.65 -7.00
CA ARG A 584 3.59 -21.26 -7.82
C ARG A 584 3.52 -21.98 -9.16
N ASN A 585 4.67 -22.35 -9.73
CA ASN A 585 4.79 -22.97 -11.05
C ASN A 585 5.72 -24.20 -10.95
N PRO A 586 5.30 -25.29 -10.28
CA PRO A 586 6.19 -26.42 -10.02
C PRO A 586 6.73 -27.08 -11.30
N GLU A 587 5.98 -27.02 -12.40
CA GLU A 587 6.39 -27.51 -13.73
C GLU A 587 7.63 -26.80 -14.28
N GLN A 588 7.95 -25.60 -13.82
CA GLN A 588 9.14 -24.87 -14.25
C GLN A 588 10.43 -25.47 -13.67
N ILE A 589 10.35 -26.46 -12.80
CA ILE A 589 11.50 -27.27 -12.39
C ILE A 589 12.17 -27.97 -13.59
N HIS A 590 11.45 -28.20 -14.69
CA HIS A 590 12.05 -28.73 -15.92
C HIS A 590 13.11 -27.81 -16.53
N GLU A 591 13.05 -26.50 -16.26
CA GLU A 591 14.09 -25.55 -16.70
C GLU A 591 15.42 -25.81 -15.98
N LEU A 592 15.36 -26.29 -14.73
CA LEU A 592 16.53 -26.73 -13.96
C LEU A 592 17.07 -28.08 -14.47
N LEU A 593 16.22 -28.92 -15.08
CA LEU A 593 16.63 -30.19 -15.68
C LEU A 593 17.51 -30.00 -16.91
N GLU A 594 17.20 -29.01 -17.74
CA GLU A 594 18.05 -28.67 -18.88
C GLU A 594 19.42 -28.22 -18.38
N MET A 595 19.51 -27.42 -17.31
CA MET A 595 20.78 -27.02 -16.72
C MET A 595 21.57 -28.19 -16.09
N ALA A 596 20.88 -29.13 -15.44
CA ALA A 596 21.49 -30.33 -14.88
C ALA A 596 22.08 -31.24 -15.97
N ALA A 597 21.42 -31.34 -17.13
CA ALA A 597 21.88 -32.19 -18.23
C ALA A 597 23.26 -31.79 -18.83
N PHE A 598 23.75 -30.57 -18.59
CA PHE A 598 25.00 -30.07 -19.18
C PHE A 598 26.26 -30.23 -18.32
N GLY A 599 26.16 -30.70 -17.07
CA GLY A 599 27.30 -30.93 -16.16
C GLY A 599 28.20 -29.69 -15.90
N PRO A 600 29.22 -29.80 -15.01
CA PRO A 600 30.15 -28.70 -14.71
C PRO A 600 31.22 -28.45 -15.79
N THR A 601 31.44 -29.41 -16.69
CA THR A 601 32.43 -29.36 -17.76
C THR A 601 31.75 -29.77 -19.05
N GLY A 602 31.42 -28.80 -19.90
CA GLY A 602 30.67 -29.01 -21.13
C GLY A 602 31.29 -30.09 -22.03
N GLN A 603 30.50 -31.11 -22.32
CA GLN A 603 30.61 -31.88 -23.55
C GLN A 603 29.22 -31.95 -24.19
N GLN A 604 29.13 -31.35 -25.37
CA GLN A 604 27.97 -31.35 -26.26
C GLN A 604 27.70 -32.75 -26.80
N ALA A 605 26.46 -33.25 -26.72
CA ALA A 605 25.80 -33.99 -27.80
C ALA A 605 24.34 -34.39 -27.47
N GLU A 606 23.44 -33.95 -28.36
CA GLU A 606 22.36 -34.73 -28.97
C GLU A 606 21.13 -35.14 -28.12
N LEU A 607 20.28 -34.16 -27.78
CA LEU A 607 18.83 -34.30 -27.95
C LEU A 607 18.21 -32.89 -28.01
N PHE A 608 17.79 -32.50 -29.22
CA PHE A 608 17.53 -31.14 -29.74
C PHE A 608 18.79 -30.31 -30.01
N GLU A 609 19.09 -30.13 -31.30
CA GLU A 609 20.13 -29.23 -31.81
C GLU A 609 19.81 -27.76 -31.45
N LEU A 610 20.22 -27.31 -30.27
CA LEU A 610 20.43 -25.89 -30.00
C LEU A 610 21.80 -25.74 -29.33
N ALA A 611 22.77 -25.30 -30.12
CA ALA A 611 24.16 -25.14 -29.72
C ALA A 611 24.35 -24.12 -28.58
N PRO A 612 25.51 -24.13 -27.88
CA PRO A 612 25.81 -23.27 -26.73
C PRO A 612 25.96 -21.77 -27.03
N ASP A 613 25.71 -21.32 -28.26
CA ASP A 613 25.63 -19.89 -28.59
C ASP A 613 24.20 -19.37 -28.36
N HIS A 614 23.73 -19.41 -27.10
CA HIS A 614 22.49 -18.74 -26.71
C HIS A 614 22.75 -17.25 -26.46
N ARG A 615 23.09 -16.51 -27.51
CA ARG A 615 22.80 -15.08 -27.51
C ARG A 615 21.29 -14.94 -27.69
N PRO A 616 20.56 -14.24 -26.79
CA PRO A 616 19.10 -14.04 -26.90
C PRO A 616 18.64 -13.46 -28.26
N ARG A 617 19.57 -12.89 -29.03
CA ARG A 617 19.36 -12.15 -30.29
C ARG A 617 18.89 -13.02 -31.45
N ASP A 618 19.22 -14.32 -31.47
CA ASP A 618 18.95 -15.23 -32.58
C ASP A 618 18.08 -16.42 -32.14
N ASN A 619 17.23 -16.22 -31.13
CA ASN A 619 16.40 -17.28 -30.58
C ASN A 619 15.25 -17.65 -31.56
N PRO A 620 15.20 -18.91 -32.08
CA PRO A 620 14.22 -19.33 -33.08
C PRO A 620 12.78 -19.30 -32.55
N GLU A 621 12.57 -19.38 -31.23
CA GLU A 621 11.25 -19.26 -30.63
C GLU A 621 10.69 -17.83 -30.76
N LEU A 622 11.54 -16.80 -30.63
CA LEU A 622 11.14 -15.40 -30.84
C LEU A 622 10.86 -15.12 -32.32
N GLU A 623 11.65 -15.66 -33.24
CA GLU A 623 11.36 -15.54 -34.67
C GLU A 623 10.03 -16.20 -35.03
N HIS A 624 9.78 -17.40 -34.49
CA HIS A 624 8.52 -18.09 -34.68
C HIS A 624 7.36 -17.26 -34.14
N LEU A 625 7.47 -16.75 -32.91
CA LEU A 625 6.48 -15.89 -32.27
C LEU A 625 6.10 -14.70 -33.17
N ILE A 626 7.10 -13.96 -33.65
CA ILE A 626 6.89 -12.77 -34.48
C ILE A 626 6.15 -13.17 -35.76
N ARG A 627 6.52 -14.29 -36.41
CA ARG A 627 5.91 -14.75 -37.68
C ARG A 627 4.55 -15.43 -37.52
N THR A 628 4.15 -15.85 -36.32
CA THR A 628 2.85 -16.51 -36.13
C THR A 628 1.67 -15.60 -36.49
N GLN A 629 0.54 -16.20 -36.89
CA GLN A 629 -0.72 -15.46 -37.11
C GLN A 629 -1.54 -15.23 -35.83
N ALA A 630 -0.98 -15.54 -34.65
CA ALA A 630 -1.63 -15.35 -33.38
C ALA A 630 -1.99 -13.87 -33.13
N SER A 631 -3.01 -13.64 -32.29
CA SER A 631 -3.42 -12.30 -31.88
C SER A 631 -2.30 -11.60 -31.10
N ALA A 632 -2.30 -10.27 -31.08
CA ALA A 632 -1.30 -9.50 -30.34
C ALA A 632 -1.28 -9.87 -28.86
N THR A 633 -2.45 -10.12 -28.26
CA THR A 633 -2.57 -10.55 -26.86
C THR A 633 -1.91 -11.90 -26.61
N GLU A 634 -2.09 -12.87 -27.51
CA GLU A 634 -1.43 -14.18 -27.42
C GLU A 634 0.08 -14.04 -27.60
N LYS A 635 0.52 -13.19 -28.54
CA LYS A 635 1.95 -12.93 -28.75
C LYS A 635 2.59 -12.27 -27.53
N SER A 636 1.94 -11.29 -26.89
CA SER A 636 2.42 -10.67 -25.66
C SER A 636 2.46 -11.64 -24.48
N ALA A 637 1.45 -12.51 -24.35
CA ALA A 637 1.43 -13.55 -23.31
C ALA A 637 2.58 -14.54 -23.48
N TRP A 638 2.82 -14.97 -24.72
CA TRP A 638 3.94 -15.85 -25.04
C TRP A 638 5.28 -15.14 -24.77
N LEU A 639 5.46 -13.89 -25.21
CA LEU A 639 6.69 -13.12 -24.99
C LEU A 639 7.02 -12.98 -23.50
N ARG A 640 6.00 -12.82 -22.66
CA ARG A 640 6.15 -12.78 -21.20
C ARG A 640 6.60 -14.10 -20.61
N ARG A 641 5.99 -15.22 -21.02
CA ARG A 641 6.42 -16.56 -20.58
C ARG A 641 7.86 -16.83 -21.00
N PHE A 642 8.21 -16.49 -22.24
CA PHE A 642 9.58 -16.57 -22.74
C PHE A 642 10.55 -15.78 -21.88
N TYR A 643 10.29 -14.47 -21.65
CA TYR A 643 11.17 -13.62 -20.84
C TYR A 643 11.40 -14.20 -19.45
N ARG A 644 10.34 -14.64 -18.78
CA ARG A 644 10.42 -15.17 -17.41
C ARG A 644 11.19 -16.48 -17.33
N ARG A 645 10.94 -17.37 -18.29
CA ARG A 645 11.67 -18.62 -18.41
C ARG A 645 13.16 -18.37 -18.60
N GLN A 646 13.53 -17.51 -19.53
CA GLN A 646 14.94 -17.18 -19.78
C GLN A 646 15.58 -16.43 -18.60
N MET A 647 14.85 -15.52 -17.97
CA MET A 647 15.31 -14.81 -16.78
C MET A 647 15.53 -15.77 -15.60
N LEU A 648 14.65 -16.75 -15.40
CA LEU A 648 14.86 -17.82 -14.43
C LEU A 648 16.15 -18.58 -14.74
N ARG A 649 16.37 -19.01 -15.99
CA ARG A 649 17.56 -19.77 -16.39
C ARG A 649 18.84 -19.01 -16.04
N ILE A 650 18.95 -17.74 -16.47
CA ILE A 650 20.11 -16.88 -16.23
C ILE A 650 20.37 -16.70 -14.71
N GLN A 651 19.31 -16.44 -13.95
CA GLN A 651 19.43 -16.17 -12.51
C GLN A 651 19.71 -17.45 -11.71
N THR A 652 19.13 -18.58 -12.12
CA THR A 652 19.42 -19.88 -11.54
C THR A 652 20.88 -20.25 -11.80
N GLU A 653 21.38 -20.02 -13.01
CA GLU A 653 22.78 -20.27 -13.34
C GLU A 653 23.71 -19.41 -12.47
N SER A 654 23.38 -18.12 -12.31
CA SER A 654 24.09 -17.24 -11.38
C SER A 654 24.15 -17.80 -9.96
N ILE A 655 23.03 -18.29 -9.43
CA ILE A 655 22.92 -18.77 -8.05
C ILE A 655 23.62 -20.13 -7.87
N CYS A 656 23.36 -21.07 -8.77
CA CYS A 656 23.78 -22.46 -8.59
C CYS A 656 25.19 -22.73 -9.13
N ARG A 657 25.66 -21.96 -10.11
CA ARG A 657 27.02 -22.08 -10.68
C ARG A 657 27.94 -20.92 -10.29
N CYS A 658 27.48 -20.00 -9.46
CA CYS A 658 28.24 -18.83 -9.02
C CYS A 658 28.80 -18.00 -10.19
N SER A 659 28.04 -17.89 -11.29
CA SER A 659 28.47 -17.13 -12.48
C SER A 659 28.81 -15.69 -12.11
N PRO A 660 29.88 -15.09 -12.68
CA PRO A 660 30.27 -13.73 -12.39
C PRO A 660 29.12 -12.74 -12.65
N ILE A 661 28.85 -11.86 -11.68
CA ILE A 661 27.69 -10.96 -11.74
C ILE A 661 27.63 -10.10 -13.01
N PHE A 662 28.78 -9.66 -13.54
CA PHE A 662 28.82 -8.87 -14.77
C PHE A 662 28.42 -9.70 -16.01
N SER A 663 28.76 -10.99 -16.05
CA SER A 663 28.30 -11.89 -17.11
C SER A 663 26.80 -12.14 -17.02
N VAL A 664 26.26 -12.23 -15.80
CA VAL A 664 24.82 -12.38 -15.54
C VAL A 664 24.07 -11.12 -15.99
N LEU A 665 24.56 -9.93 -15.62
CA LEU A 665 24.00 -8.64 -16.05
C LEU A 665 24.06 -8.46 -17.57
N ASP A 666 25.13 -8.93 -18.21
CA ASP A 666 25.26 -8.91 -19.66
C ASP A 666 24.17 -9.78 -20.33
N GLN A 667 24.00 -11.01 -19.86
CA GLN A 667 22.96 -11.93 -20.36
C GLN A 667 21.53 -11.43 -20.12
N THR A 668 21.24 -10.87 -18.93
CA THR A 668 19.91 -10.30 -18.64
C THR A 668 19.63 -9.05 -19.45
N THR A 669 20.65 -8.24 -19.73
CA THR A 669 20.55 -7.09 -20.64
C THR A 669 20.27 -7.57 -22.06
N GLU A 670 21.00 -8.56 -22.56
CA GLU A 670 20.74 -9.11 -23.90
C GLU A 670 19.33 -9.69 -24.02
N LEU A 671 18.84 -10.37 -22.97
CA LEU A 671 17.47 -10.87 -22.93
C LEU A 671 16.46 -9.73 -23.00
N ALA A 672 16.67 -8.65 -22.23
CA ALA A 672 15.80 -7.48 -22.24
C ALA A 672 15.79 -6.80 -23.63
N ASP A 673 16.95 -6.60 -24.25
CA ASP A 673 17.07 -6.06 -25.62
C ASP A 673 16.29 -6.89 -26.64
N CYS A 674 16.32 -8.21 -26.51
CA CYS A 674 15.62 -9.11 -27.43
C CYS A 674 14.10 -9.04 -27.27
N VAL A 675 13.64 -8.91 -26.02
CA VAL A 675 12.22 -8.74 -25.73
C VAL A 675 11.73 -7.37 -26.15
N VAL A 676 12.53 -6.31 -25.98
CA VAL A 676 12.28 -4.96 -26.54
C VAL A 676 12.13 -5.05 -28.06
N ARG A 677 13.04 -5.74 -28.75
CA ARG A 677 12.96 -5.91 -30.21
C ARG A 677 11.71 -6.68 -30.64
N ALA A 678 11.40 -7.78 -29.98
CA ALA A 678 10.21 -8.57 -30.29
C ALA A 678 8.91 -7.77 -30.05
N ALA A 679 8.85 -7.01 -28.96
CA ALA A 679 7.72 -6.14 -28.67
C ALA A 679 7.55 -5.04 -29.73
N TYR A 680 8.64 -4.45 -30.19
CA TYR A 680 8.63 -3.48 -31.28
C TYR A 680 8.05 -4.08 -32.57
N GLN A 681 8.49 -5.28 -32.97
CA GLN A 681 7.97 -5.96 -34.16
C GLN A 681 6.49 -6.34 -34.03
N ILE A 682 6.08 -6.85 -32.86
CA ILE A 682 4.66 -7.16 -32.58
C ILE A 682 3.80 -5.90 -32.68
N ALA A 683 4.26 -4.79 -32.11
CA ALA A 683 3.57 -3.50 -32.15
C ALA A 683 3.47 -2.95 -33.57
N LEU A 684 4.55 -3.03 -34.35
CA LEU A 684 4.58 -2.58 -35.74
C LEU A 684 3.58 -3.36 -36.60
N ASP A 685 3.61 -4.69 -36.53
CA ASP A 685 2.68 -5.57 -37.25
C ASP A 685 1.21 -5.29 -36.89
N GLU A 686 0.95 -4.95 -35.63
CA GLU A 686 -0.40 -4.65 -35.16
C GLU A 686 -0.90 -3.31 -35.69
N VAL A 687 -0.07 -2.25 -35.61
CA VAL A 687 -0.43 -0.93 -36.15
C VAL A 687 -0.62 -1.01 -37.67
N LEU A 688 0.22 -1.76 -38.39
CA LEU A 688 0.04 -1.99 -39.83
C LEU A 688 -1.27 -2.71 -40.16
N ARG A 689 -1.67 -3.72 -39.36
CA ARG A 689 -2.94 -4.44 -39.53
C ARG A 689 -4.18 -3.64 -39.19
N SER A 690 -4.04 -2.59 -38.37
CA SER A 690 -5.15 -1.70 -37.99
C SER A 690 -5.66 -0.80 -39.13
N GLY A 691 -5.07 -0.90 -40.33
CA GLY A 691 -5.43 -0.07 -41.49
C GLY A 691 -4.85 1.35 -41.43
N ALA A 692 -3.91 1.60 -40.50
CA ALA A 692 -3.16 2.85 -40.47
C ALA A 692 -2.42 3.05 -41.81
N THR A 693 -2.50 4.25 -42.38
CA THR A 693 -1.77 4.60 -43.61
C THR A 693 -0.29 4.33 -43.40
N VAL A 694 0.23 3.36 -44.14
CA VAL A 694 1.62 2.97 -44.12
C VAL A 694 2.48 4.16 -44.58
N PRO A 695 3.54 4.52 -43.84
CA PRO A 695 4.46 5.59 -44.19
C PRO A 695 4.90 5.51 -45.66
N LYS A 696 4.63 6.55 -46.45
CA LYS A 696 5.16 6.68 -47.82
C LYS A 696 6.61 7.15 -47.71
N GLY A 697 7.52 6.21 -47.43
CA GLY A 697 8.89 6.51 -47.03
C GLY A 697 9.63 7.54 -47.90
N ALA A 698 10.24 8.49 -47.18
CA ALA A 698 11.41 9.31 -47.48
C ALA A 698 12.20 8.95 -48.75
N GLY A 699 12.17 9.86 -49.72
CA GLY A 699 13.08 9.91 -50.87
C GLY A 699 14.16 10.97 -50.70
N GLY A 700 14.73 11.10 -49.49
CA GLY A 700 15.80 12.04 -49.18
C GLY A 700 17.19 11.51 -49.54
N PRO A 701 18.14 12.37 -49.93
CA PRO A 701 19.47 11.96 -50.36
C PRO A 701 20.26 11.36 -49.19
N GLY A 702 20.64 10.08 -49.29
CA GLY A 702 21.35 9.32 -48.25
C GLY A 702 20.87 7.88 -48.08
N TYR A 703 19.70 7.53 -48.63
CA TYR A 703 19.14 6.17 -48.58
C TYR A 703 19.20 5.49 -49.96
N PRO A 704 19.56 4.19 -50.04
CA PRO A 704 19.81 3.50 -51.30
C PRO A 704 18.55 3.37 -52.20
N SER A 705 18.78 3.41 -53.51
CA SER A 705 17.79 3.32 -54.59
C SER A 705 17.12 1.94 -54.69
N ARG A 706 15.82 1.93 -54.99
CA ARG A 706 14.84 0.82 -54.86
C ARG A 706 14.87 -0.19 -56.01
N SER A 707 14.86 -1.50 -55.72
CA SER A 707 14.62 -2.53 -56.76
C SER A 707 13.88 -3.81 -56.36
N ASN A 708 13.45 -4.03 -55.10
CA ASN A 708 12.63 -5.22 -54.79
C ASN A 708 11.64 -5.05 -53.63
N ALA A 709 10.39 -5.47 -53.86
CA ALA A 709 9.27 -5.38 -52.90
C ALA A 709 9.37 -6.34 -51.71
N LYS A 710 10.39 -7.20 -51.64
CA LYS A 710 10.68 -8.10 -50.51
C LYS A 710 11.64 -7.51 -49.48
N GLU A 711 12.22 -6.33 -49.74
CA GLU A 711 13.09 -5.58 -48.81
C GLU A 711 12.39 -4.31 -48.28
N LEU A 712 11.05 -4.31 -48.23
CA LEU A 712 10.29 -3.23 -47.61
C LEU A 712 10.59 -3.23 -46.09
N TYR A 713 11.18 -2.13 -45.62
CA TYR A 713 11.45 -1.76 -44.21
C TYR A 713 12.73 -2.33 -43.57
N ARG A 714 13.80 -1.53 -43.58
CA ARG A 714 14.63 -1.42 -42.37
C ARG A 714 13.96 -0.35 -41.49
N ASP A 715 13.55 -0.76 -40.31
CA ASP A 715 12.81 -0.01 -39.29
C ASP A 715 13.31 1.43 -39.05
N PRO A 716 12.52 2.48 -39.33
CA PRO A 716 12.96 3.86 -39.16
C PRO A 716 12.81 4.39 -37.74
N MET A 717 12.15 3.68 -36.82
CA MET A 717 12.10 4.09 -35.40
C MET A 717 13.18 3.36 -34.59
N HIS A 718 14.13 4.14 -34.08
CA HIS A 718 15.14 3.70 -33.15
C HIS A 718 14.59 3.72 -31.72
N VAL A 719 14.74 2.59 -31.02
CA VAL A 719 14.49 2.48 -29.58
C VAL A 719 15.84 2.59 -28.87
N VAL A 720 16.05 3.69 -28.17
CA VAL A 720 17.28 3.97 -27.42
C VAL A 720 17.07 3.55 -25.98
N ALA A 721 17.84 2.56 -25.53
CA ALA A 721 17.91 2.18 -24.13
C ALA A 721 18.86 3.11 -23.38
N LEU A 722 18.40 3.65 -22.25
CA LEU A 722 19.16 4.47 -21.32
C LEU A 722 19.27 3.75 -19.97
N GLY A 723 19.87 4.42 -18.99
CA GLY A 723 19.95 3.93 -17.61
C GLY A 723 20.59 2.54 -17.53
N ARG A 724 20.00 1.65 -16.73
CA ARG A 724 20.56 0.32 -16.48
C ARG A 724 20.56 -0.57 -17.73
N LEU A 725 19.56 -0.45 -18.59
CA LEU A 725 19.52 -1.20 -19.85
C LEU A 725 20.60 -0.70 -20.82
N GLY A 726 20.71 0.63 -20.98
CA GLY A 726 21.73 1.23 -21.84
C GLY A 726 23.17 1.01 -21.36
N MET A 727 23.39 0.87 -20.05
CA MET A 727 24.70 0.59 -19.44
C MET A 727 25.03 -0.91 -19.36
N ARG A 728 24.15 -1.79 -19.86
CA ARG A 728 24.27 -3.26 -19.74
C ARG A 728 24.32 -3.79 -18.31
N GLU A 729 23.59 -3.14 -17.43
CA GLU A 729 23.43 -3.49 -16.00
C GLU A 729 21.98 -3.85 -15.66
N PHE A 730 21.22 -4.36 -16.62
CA PHE A 730 19.81 -4.72 -16.46
C PHE A 730 19.67 -5.95 -15.55
N ASP A 731 18.75 -5.93 -14.58
CA ASP A 731 18.52 -7.04 -13.66
C ASP A 731 17.03 -7.38 -13.54
N LEU A 732 16.71 -8.38 -12.71
CA LEU A 732 15.36 -8.91 -12.48
C LEU A 732 14.31 -7.86 -12.05
N GLY A 733 14.75 -6.76 -11.42
CA GLY A 733 13.88 -5.70 -10.92
C GLY A 733 14.07 -4.35 -11.62
N SER A 734 14.88 -4.30 -12.68
CA SER A 734 15.16 -3.08 -13.41
C SER A 734 13.97 -2.62 -14.24
N ASP A 735 13.75 -1.30 -14.24
CA ASP A 735 12.94 -0.62 -15.24
C ASP A 735 13.78 -0.43 -16.51
N ALA A 736 13.15 -0.47 -17.68
CA ALA A 736 13.80 -0.13 -18.94
C ALA A 736 13.53 1.33 -19.29
N ASP A 737 14.58 2.16 -19.19
CA ASP A 737 14.54 3.56 -19.62
C ASP A 737 14.63 3.61 -21.16
N LEU A 738 13.52 3.91 -21.84
CA LEU A 738 13.44 3.90 -23.31
C LEU A 738 13.10 5.28 -23.88
N VAL A 739 13.77 5.64 -24.97
CA VAL A 739 13.45 6.81 -25.81
C VAL A 739 13.26 6.36 -27.25
N PHE A 740 12.26 6.93 -27.93
CA PHE A 740 11.91 6.57 -29.30
C PHE A 740 12.29 7.71 -30.25
N ILE A 741 13.09 7.42 -31.27
CA ILE A 741 13.61 8.42 -32.21
C ILE A 741 13.34 7.98 -33.65
N ILE A 742 12.86 8.90 -34.49
CA ILE A 742 12.71 8.72 -35.93
C ILE A 742 13.59 9.71 -36.70
N PRO A 743 14.06 9.39 -37.92
CA PRO A 743 14.82 10.33 -38.73
C PRO A 743 13.92 11.48 -39.18
N ASP A 744 14.46 12.69 -39.34
CA ASP A 744 13.66 13.88 -39.67
C ASP A 744 12.80 13.76 -40.95
N PRO A 745 13.24 13.08 -42.02
CA PRO A 745 12.38 12.83 -43.18
C PRO A 745 11.12 12.02 -42.88
N ALA A 746 11.07 11.29 -41.76
CA ALA A 746 9.90 10.53 -41.29
C ALA A 746 9.00 11.36 -40.35
N ARG A 747 9.30 12.65 -40.10
CA ARG A 747 8.46 13.55 -39.29
C ARG A 747 6.97 13.56 -39.69
N PRO A 748 6.59 13.50 -41.00
CA PRO A 748 5.17 13.44 -41.37
C PRO A 748 4.45 12.19 -40.86
N ASP A 749 5.20 11.11 -40.58
CA ASP A 749 4.71 9.83 -40.09
C ASP A 749 4.79 9.72 -38.55
N LEU A 750 5.10 10.82 -37.84
CA LEU A 750 5.21 10.84 -36.38
C LEU A 750 3.95 10.28 -35.66
N PRO A 751 2.70 10.57 -36.09
CA PRO A 751 1.51 9.93 -35.50
C PRO A 751 1.42 8.41 -35.72
N PHE A 752 2.04 7.87 -36.78
CA PHE A 752 2.14 6.42 -36.97
C PHE A 752 3.15 5.84 -35.97
N TRP A 753 4.34 6.43 -35.88
CA TRP A 753 5.41 5.94 -35.00
C TRP A 753 5.08 6.11 -33.52
N THR A 754 4.37 7.17 -33.12
CA THR A 754 3.85 7.33 -31.76
C THR A 754 2.91 6.19 -31.38
N ARG A 755 2.01 5.78 -32.29
CA ARG A 755 1.13 4.62 -32.05
C ARG A 755 1.91 3.31 -31.92
N VAL A 756 2.97 3.14 -32.71
CA VAL A 756 3.86 1.96 -32.57
C VAL A 756 4.58 1.97 -31.22
N ALA A 757 5.10 3.12 -30.78
CA ALA A 757 5.77 3.27 -29.48
C ALA A 757 4.80 3.02 -28.30
N GLU A 758 3.60 3.60 -28.34
CA GLU A 758 2.53 3.33 -27.37
C GLU A 758 2.21 1.85 -27.30
N ARG A 759 2.03 1.21 -28.46
CA ARG A 759 1.68 -0.21 -28.50
C ARG A 759 2.81 -1.12 -28.04
N MET A 760 4.06 -0.74 -28.32
CA MET A 760 5.23 -1.43 -27.80
C MET A 760 5.31 -1.34 -26.27
N ILE A 761 5.05 -0.16 -25.70
CA ILE A 761 4.96 0.02 -24.25
C ILE A 761 3.86 -0.87 -23.68
N ASP A 762 2.69 -0.94 -24.32
CA ASP A 762 1.61 -1.83 -23.90
C ASP A 762 2.06 -3.29 -23.90
N VAL A 763 2.71 -3.77 -24.96
CA VAL A 763 3.16 -5.18 -25.06
C VAL A 763 4.10 -5.55 -23.91
N LEU A 764 5.00 -4.64 -23.52
CA LEU A 764 5.99 -4.87 -22.46
C LEU A 764 5.41 -4.69 -21.04
N SER A 765 4.55 -3.69 -20.85
CA SER A 765 4.08 -3.24 -19.53
C SER A 765 2.66 -3.68 -19.19
N SER A 766 1.91 -4.28 -20.12
CA SER A 766 0.56 -4.80 -19.85
C SER A 766 0.61 -5.90 -18.80
N TYR A 767 -0.09 -5.68 -17.69
CA TYR A 767 -0.24 -6.63 -16.61
C TYR A 767 -1.28 -7.69 -16.98
N THR A 768 -0.86 -8.95 -17.01
CA THR A 768 -1.76 -10.11 -17.17
C THR A 768 -1.90 -10.87 -15.86
N GLY A 769 -2.75 -11.89 -15.77
CA GLY A 769 -2.78 -12.79 -14.61
C GLY A 769 -1.40 -13.37 -14.25
N GLU A 770 -0.50 -13.42 -15.25
CA GLU A 770 0.90 -13.76 -15.11
C GLU A 770 1.81 -12.53 -14.91
N GLY A 771 1.36 -11.34 -14.48
CA GLY A 771 2.18 -10.13 -14.27
C GLY A 771 2.67 -9.40 -15.54
N VAL A 772 3.73 -8.59 -15.42
CA VAL A 772 4.39 -7.84 -16.53
C VAL A 772 5.73 -8.49 -16.94
N ILE A 773 6.28 -8.07 -18.08
CA ILE A 773 7.65 -8.41 -18.50
C ILE A 773 8.64 -7.60 -17.65
N PHE A 774 8.67 -6.27 -17.85
CA PHE A 774 9.34 -5.29 -16.98
C PHE A 774 8.70 -3.92 -17.19
N SER A 775 8.90 -2.99 -16.26
CA SER A 775 8.40 -1.61 -16.37
C SER A 775 9.16 -0.85 -17.45
N ILE A 776 8.46 0.04 -18.16
CA ILE A 776 9.08 0.99 -19.10
C ILE A 776 9.03 2.38 -18.48
N ASP A 777 10.16 3.06 -18.45
CA ASP A 777 10.26 4.47 -18.09
C ASP A 777 10.64 5.30 -19.32
N THR A 778 9.80 6.26 -19.69
CA THR A 778 10.04 7.16 -20.83
C THR A 778 10.29 8.60 -20.37
N ARG A 779 10.50 8.83 -19.07
CA ARG A 779 10.66 10.18 -18.48
C ARG A 779 11.94 10.89 -18.91
N LEU A 780 12.94 10.16 -19.41
CA LEU A 780 14.22 10.73 -19.84
C LEU A 780 14.21 11.27 -21.28
N ARG A 781 13.06 11.23 -21.96
CA ARG A 781 12.89 11.91 -23.26
C ARG A 781 12.93 13.45 -23.09
N PRO A 782 13.27 14.21 -24.15
CA PRO A 782 13.22 15.67 -24.13
C PRO A 782 11.92 16.21 -23.55
N LEU A 783 12.02 17.21 -22.65
CA LEU A 783 10.88 17.80 -21.93
C LEU A 783 10.11 16.83 -21.01
N GLY A 784 10.68 15.65 -20.72
CA GLY A 784 10.13 14.68 -19.80
C GLY A 784 8.72 14.22 -20.16
N ARG A 785 7.81 14.20 -19.19
CA ARG A 785 6.42 13.72 -19.41
C ARG A 785 5.59 14.64 -20.30
N GLU A 786 6.00 15.90 -20.44
CA GLU A 786 5.32 16.93 -21.22
C GLU A 786 5.77 16.92 -22.70
N GLY A 787 6.90 16.25 -23.01
CA GLY A 787 7.39 16.09 -24.37
C GLY A 787 6.75 14.95 -25.15
N GLU A 788 6.79 15.06 -26.48
CA GLU A 788 6.31 14.03 -27.42
C GLU A 788 6.92 12.65 -27.11
N LEU A 789 6.15 11.57 -27.29
CA LEU A 789 6.66 10.23 -26.97
C LEU A 789 7.76 9.79 -27.94
N VAL A 790 7.60 10.13 -29.23
CA VAL A 790 8.56 9.86 -30.30
C VAL A 790 9.16 11.18 -30.75
N GLN A 791 10.48 11.23 -30.85
CA GLN A 791 11.27 12.42 -31.16
C GLN A 791 11.82 12.33 -32.58
N THR A 792 11.96 13.47 -33.29
CA THR A 792 12.78 13.48 -34.51
C THR A 792 14.25 13.66 -34.17
N GLU A 793 15.14 13.13 -35.01
CA GLU A 793 16.60 13.20 -34.83
C GLU A 793 17.12 14.63 -34.57
N ASP A 794 16.68 15.62 -35.36
CA ASP A 794 17.04 17.03 -35.19
C ASP A 794 16.55 17.60 -33.86
N HIS A 795 15.32 17.25 -33.45
CA HIS A 795 14.77 17.73 -32.17
C HIS A 795 15.52 17.11 -30.98
N TYR A 796 15.81 15.81 -31.04
CA TYR A 796 16.55 15.11 -30.00
C TYR A 796 18.01 15.59 -29.90
N THR A 797 18.65 15.92 -31.01
CA THR A 797 20.04 16.40 -31.04
C THR A 797 20.17 17.87 -30.60
N LYS A 798 19.14 18.68 -30.83
CA LYS A 798 19.11 20.10 -30.42
C LYS A 798 18.84 20.31 -28.94
N TYR A 799 18.07 19.41 -28.33
CA TYR A 799 17.79 19.39 -26.89
C TYR A 799 19.04 18.93 -26.13
#